data_AF-A0AAX7TBL7-F1
#
_entry.id   AF-A0AAX7TBL7-F1
#
_cell.length_a   1.000
_cell.length_b   1.000
_cell.length_c   1.000
_cell.angle_alpha   90.00
_cell.angle_beta   90.00
_cell.angle_gamma   90.00
#
_symmetry.space_group_name_H-M   'P 1'
#
loop_
_entity.id
_entity.type
_entity.pdbx_description
1 polymer ?
#
loop_
_entity_poly.entity_id
_entity_poly.type
_entity_poly.pdbx_seq_one_letter_code
_entity_poly.pdbx_strand_id
1 'polypeptide(L)'
;MEMRVKHQLLEVLQDLRDEELNSFQCYLQDPELLGDFPAIRKMGLETLSRTETVDLIVQKYALNDAVTVTNLITKKLKMNKEDLEVFDLKKHTASEKTFLRLLPWVKTSNKSLLGGCNLSERSCQALSSALDTESCSLRELNLSNNDLQDSGIKFLSAGLASPHCKLETLSLSGCLITEKGCCSLASALSSNPSHLRELDLSYNHPGASGTTVLSAGLKDPCWRLDTLKVEPAGVQWLIPGLRKYFCELNIDTNTAYRNLKLSDRNRKVTYMEGDKLYPDHPDRFEWCTQLLCRNGLTGRCYWEVEWSGDIFISLSYRGIGRRGFSKDCVFGWNDQSWSLNCSDDGCYSVWHNDRGTTISSSSSSSSVSHRVGVYVDCPAGTLSFYSVSPDTLIHLHTFNTTFTETLYPGFGFWSFGSSVSLCADARKRQLTEKPSHRIEGFTMIKASCVSSVKADTQPGLSEDNTKMIESSFTPEVYGESAHIFYSFRCPGQGVFQCTLTGLVFDISQQAELLYKTVQWDEKLLQQSNKMAAGPLFNIKSSKDAVRQLHLPHCVPKDDLLSNCLSVVHISDGEMNVLKPLKITDTHVIVEFPHLSSFGLVWDIIRRFWNKEKPVLGQVLLFLRLPNPKTQKQNLNVFLLPSNIPVEEVRMKHRYSDYIPVPSNCEFFKDCIYTVLCPVACRIQPEEEKFHLDFGPNYHPTFEIRLPANTEEVSITVKDQMQTDVWRRDIDLSDVVQTRDNRLRLQSLPPDKHLLFIRKQFVDQVSDSTLNQLLDSLFQQGIINMEEMDSARIKPRADRARDVIDVVRNKGEEASSSLIDGLRELDPYFSETLHVS
;
A
#
# COMPACT_ATOMS: atom_id res chain seq x y z
N MET A 1 -26.85 -30.51 -1.88
CA MET A 1 -26.11 -29.53 -1.05
C MET A 1 -26.43 -29.73 0.43
N GLU A 2 -27.70 -29.73 0.82
CA GLU A 2 -28.15 -29.98 2.21
C GLU A 2 -27.61 -31.28 2.83
N MET A 3 -27.69 -32.42 2.13
CA MET A 3 -27.13 -33.71 2.60
C MET A 3 -25.63 -33.63 2.95
N ARG A 4 -24.86 -32.84 2.18
CA ARG A 4 -23.43 -32.63 2.42
C ARG A 4 -23.18 -31.81 3.70
N VAL A 5 -24.02 -30.80 3.94
CA VAL A 5 -23.94 -29.98 5.16
C VAL A 5 -24.38 -30.80 6.38
N LYS A 6 -25.47 -31.57 6.29
CA LYS A 6 -25.88 -32.47 7.38
C LYS A 6 -24.78 -33.46 7.75
N HIS A 7 -24.11 -34.06 6.75
CA HIS A 7 -22.98 -34.96 6.99
C HIS A 7 -21.83 -34.25 7.72
N GLN A 8 -21.44 -33.06 7.25
CA GLN A 8 -20.40 -32.25 7.87
C GLN A 8 -20.72 -31.87 9.33
N LEU A 9 -21.96 -31.45 9.60
CA LEU A 9 -22.38 -31.11 10.97
C LEU A 9 -22.40 -32.34 11.88
N LEU A 10 -22.80 -33.49 11.32
CA LEU A 10 -22.83 -34.75 12.06
C LEU A 10 -21.42 -35.21 12.44
N GLU A 11 -20.43 -35.09 11.54
CA GLU A 11 -19.02 -35.35 11.85
C GLU A 11 -18.55 -34.50 13.06
N VAL A 12 -18.86 -33.20 13.05
CA VAL A 12 -18.49 -32.29 14.16
C VAL A 12 -19.13 -32.71 15.48
N LEU A 13 -20.41 -33.12 15.48
CA LEU A 13 -21.08 -33.58 16.70
C LEU A 13 -20.65 -34.99 17.13
N GLN A 14 -20.15 -35.83 16.22
CA GLN A 14 -19.61 -37.15 16.54
C GLN A 14 -18.28 -37.04 17.31
N ASP A 15 -17.50 -36.00 17.06
CA ASP A 15 -16.26 -35.72 17.80
C ASP A 15 -16.50 -35.23 19.25
N LEU A 16 -17.75 -34.88 19.61
CA LEU A 16 -18.09 -34.42 20.95
C LEU A 16 -18.44 -35.59 21.87
N ARG A 17 -17.94 -35.54 23.12
CA ARG A 17 -18.41 -36.40 24.21
C ARG A 17 -19.85 -36.07 24.57
N ASP A 18 -20.57 -36.98 25.21
CA ASP A 18 -22.00 -36.77 25.51
C ASP A 18 -22.25 -35.55 26.43
N GLU A 19 -21.35 -35.26 27.38
CA GLU A 19 -21.40 -34.05 28.20
C GLU A 19 -21.20 -32.76 27.38
N GLU A 20 -20.33 -32.82 26.36
CA GLU A 20 -20.07 -31.69 25.46
C GLU A 20 -21.23 -31.49 24.48
N LEU A 21 -21.90 -32.58 24.05
CA LEU A 21 -23.11 -32.52 23.24
C LEU A 21 -24.27 -31.87 24.03
N ASN A 22 -24.46 -32.22 25.30
CA ASN A 22 -25.45 -31.58 26.16
C ASN A 22 -25.16 -30.07 26.30
N SER A 23 -23.89 -29.72 26.48
CA SER A 23 -23.46 -28.33 26.55
C SER A 23 -23.66 -27.60 25.22
N PHE A 24 -23.37 -28.26 24.08
CA PHE A 24 -23.63 -27.76 22.73
C PHE A 24 -25.13 -27.42 22.56
N GLN A 25 -25.99 -28.35 22.96
CA GLN A 25 -27.44 -28.20 22.90
C GLN A 25 -27.94 -27.09 23.83
N CYS A 26 -27.34 -26.93 25.00
CA CYS A 26 -27.63 -25.79 25.87
C CYS A 26 -27.29 -24.45 25.19
N TYR A 27 -26.14 -24.37 24.52
CA TYR A 27 -25.69 -23.16 23.81
C TYR A 27 -26.54 -22.80 22.58
N LEU A 28 -27.23 -23.76 21.94
CA LEU A 28 -28.22 -23.44 20.89
C LEU A 28 -29.40 -22.61 21.42
N GLN A 29 -29.60 -22.57 22.74
CA GLN A 29 -30.65 -21.80 23.40
C GLN A 29 -30.17 -20.44 23.89
N ASP A 30 -28.86 -20.16 23.84
CA ASP A 30 -28.25 -18.94 24.37
C ASP A 30 -28.27 -17.80 23.33
N PRO A 31 -29.18 -16.82 23.46
CA PRO A 31 -29.26 -15.71 22.51
C PRO A 31 -28.05 -14.78 22.58
N GLU A 32 -27.32 -14.75 23.70
CA GLU A 32 -26.16 -13.87 23.85
C GLU A 32 -24.95 -14.44 23.11
N LEU A 33 -24.73 -15.74 23.20
CA LEU A 33 -23.70 -16.44 22.43
C LEU A 33 -23.98 -16.39 20.93
N LEU A 34 -25.24 -16.56 20.53
CA LEU A 34 -25.65 -16.66 19.13
C LEU A 34 -25.74 -15.29 18.42
N GLY A 35 -25.81 -14.18 19.17
CA GLY A 35 -25.85 -12.83 18.60
C GLY A 35 -27.06 -12.66 17.67
N ASP A 36 -26.80 -12.40 16.38
CA ASP A 36 -27.84 -12.18 15.36
C ASP A 36 -28.56 -13.48 14.93
N PHE A 37 -28.03 -14.66 15.31
CA PHE A 37 -28.67 -15.94 14.97
C PHE A 37 -29.83 -16.26 15.93
N PRO A 38 -31.01 -16.63 15.41
CA PRO A 38 -32.16 -16.91 16.27
C PRO A 38 -31.95 -18.18 17.11
N ALA A 39 -32.05 -18.06 18.44
CA ALA A 39 -31.92 -19.19 19.37
C ALA A 39 -33.00 -20.28 19.13
N ILE A 40 -32.62 -21.54 19.35
CA ILE A 40 -33.49 -22.72 19.21
C ILE A 40 -34.17 -23.02 20.54
N ARG A 41 -35.26 -22.32 20.84
CA ARG A 41 -36.05 -22.59 22.05
C ARG A 41 -36.91 -23.85 21.86
N LYS A 42 -36.40 -25.01 22.27
CA LYS A 42 -37.13 -26.30 22.30
C LYS A 42 -36.84 -27.01 23.62
N MET A 43 -37.90 -27.37 24.33
CA MET A 43 -37.82 -28.15 25.58
C MET A 43 -37.23 -29.54 25.30
N GLY A 44 -36.32 -30.00 26.16
CA GLY A 44 -35.68 -31.31 26.01
C GLY A 44 -34.63 -31.38 24.90
N LEU A 45 -33.99 -30.26 24.53
CA LEU A 45 -32.97 -30.24 23.48
C LEU A 45 -31.81 -31.18 23.79
N GLU A 46 -31.47 -31.29 25.08
CA GLU A 46 -30.46 -32.16 25.67
C GLU A 46 -30.77 -33.66 25.54
N THR A 47 -32.01 -34.01 25.19
CA THR A 47 -32.43 -35.41 25.01
C THR A 47 -32.37 -35.86 23.54
N LEU A 48 -32.10 -34.94 22.62
CA LEU A 48 -32.04 -35.23 21.19
C LEU A 48 -30.74 -35.97 20.85
N SER A 49 -30.86 -36.95 19.95
CA SER A 49 -29.69 -37.57 19.34
C SER A 49 -28.89 -36.56 18.50
N ARG A 50 -27.62 -36.90 18.19
CA ARG A 50 -26.75 -36.10 17.32
C ARG A 50 -27.43 -35.81 15.97
N THR A 51 -28.06 -36.82 15.36
CA THR A 51 -28.77 -36.70 14.08
C THR A 51 -29.97 -35.75 14.18
N GLU A 52 -30.81 -35.91 15.21
CA GLU A 52 -31.97 -35.03 15.42
C GLU A 52 -31.56 -33.58 15.71
N THR A 53 -30.41 -33.40 16.38
CA THR A 53 -29.82 -32.08 16.62
C THR A 53 -29.38 -31.42 15.31
N VAL A 54 -28.69 -32.16 14.43
CA VAL A 54 -28.31 -31.67 13.09
C VAL A 54 -29.54 -31.28 12.27
N ASP A 55 -30.57 -32.13 12.26
CA ASP A 55 -31.80 -31.86 11.52
C ASP A 55 -32.48 -30.58 12.01
N LEU A 56 -32.49 -30.36 13.33
CA LEU A 56 -33.06 -29.17 13.94
C LEU A 56 -32.27 -27.89 13.58
N ILE A 57 -30.93 -27.96 13.57
CA ILE A 57 -30.07 -26.83 13.18
C ILE A 57 -30.30 -26.47 11.70
N VAL A 58 -30.32 -27.47 10.82
CA VAL A 58 -30.52 -27.26 9.37
C VAL A 58 -31.95 -26.81 9.04
N GLN A 59 -32.93 -27.19 9.86
CA GLN A 59 -34.31 -26.68 9.75
C GLN A 59 -34.41 -25.21 10.18
N LYS A 60 -33.66 -24.80 11.21
CA LYS A 60 -33.74 -23.45 11.78
C LYS A 60 -32.94 -22.42 10.98
N TYR A 61 -31.77 -22.78 10.49
CA TYR A 61 -30.81 -21.87 9.88
C TYR A 61 -30.61 -22.18 8.39
N ALA A 62 -30.25 -21.16 7.59
CA ALA A 62 -29.77 -21.41 6.24
C ALA A 62 -28.50 -22.27 6.28
N LEU A 63 -28.21 -23.03 5.22
CA LEU A 63 -27.14 -24.04 5.22
C LEU A 63 -25.76 -23.48 5.63
N ASN A 64 -25.41 -22.26 5.22
CA ASN A 64 -24.15 -21.61 5.62
C ASN A 64 -24.16 -21.13 7.07
N ASP A 65 -25.32 -20.70 7.57
CA ASP A 65 -25.51 -20.22 8.93
C ASP A 65 -25.50 -21.39 9.91
N ALA A 66 -26.08 -22.53 9.53
CA ALA A 66 -26.02 -23.78 10.30
C ALA A 66 -24.58 -24.21 10.60
N VAL A 67 -23.71 -24.16 9.58
CA VAL A 67 -22.26 -24.40 9.73
C VAL A 67 -21.60 -23.35 10.62
N THR A 68 -21.98 -22.09 10.47
CA THR A 68 -21.41 -20.98 11.25
C THR A 68 -21.77 -21.08 12.73
N VAL A 69 -23.05 -21.29 13.05
CA VAL A 69 -23.57 -21.48 14.41
C VAL A 69 -22.92 -22.70 15.05
N THR A 70 -22.84 -23.80 14.31
CA THR A 70 -22.20 -25.02 14.83
C THR A 70 -20.75 -24.74 15.19
N ASN A 71 -19.95 -24.22 14.27
CA ASN A 71 -18.55 -23.88 14.52
C ASN A 71 -18.35 -22.90 15.68
N LEU A 72 -19.25 -21.92 15.83
CA LEU A 72 -19.23 -20.98 16.95
C LEU A 72 -19.40 -21.73 18.29
N ILE A 73 -20.43 -22.57 18.41
CA ILE A 73 -20.69 -23.32 19.65
C ILE A 73 -19.57 -24.33 19.92
N THR A 74 -19.13 -25.11 18.93
CA THR A 74 -18.06 -26.09 19.11
C THR A 74 -16.77 -25.43 19.57
N LYS A 75 -16.49 -24.22 19.08
CA LYS A 75 -15.32 -23.46 19.49
C LYS A 75 -15.47 -22.90 20.90
N LYS A 76 -16.67 -22.47 21.31
CA LYS A 76 -16.95 -22.10 22.72
C LYS A 76 -16.73 -23.25 23.68
N LEU A 77 -17.12 -24.47 23.30
CA LEU A 77 -16.92 -25.69 24.11
C LEU A 77 -15.44 -26.03 24.32
N LYS A 78 -14.58 -25.69 23.35
CA LYS A 78 -13.14 -25.98 23.39
C LYS A 78 -12.33 -24.91 24.15
N MET A 79 -12.95 -23.81 24.58
CA MET A 79 -12.27 -22.76 25.34
C MET A 79 -12.09 -23.16 26.80
N ASN A 80 -10.92 -22.87 27.36
CA ASN A 80 -10.67 -23.07 28.78
C ASN A 80 -11.16 -21.85 29.61
N LYS A 81 -11.09 -21.95 30.94
CA LYS A 81 -11.53 -20.86 31.84
C LYS A 81 -10.74 -19.56 31.61
N GLU A 82 -9.46 -19.65 31.28
CA GLU A 82 -8.61 -18.47 31.01
C GLU A 82 -8.99 -17.77 29.70
N ASP A 83 -9.32 -18.52 28.64
CA ASP A 83 -9.78 -17.99 27.34
C ASP A 83 -11.16 -17.33 27.44
N LEU A 84 -11.97 -17.73 28.43
CA LEU A 84 -13.24 -17.08 28.76
C LEU A 84 -13.04 -15.76 29.51
N GLU A 85 -11.95 -15.62 30.27
CA GLU A 85 -11.60 -14.37 30.95
C GLU A 85 -10.85 -13.41 30.02
N VAL A 86 -9.92 -13.92 29.21
CA VAL A 86 -9.08 -13.16 28.28
C VAL A 86 -9.28 -13.62 26.84
N PHE A 87 -10.01 -12.84 26.06
CA PHE A 87 -10.18 -13.04 24.63
C PHE A 87 -9.01 -12.41 23.85
N ASP A 88 -8.21 -13.22 23.18
CA ASP A 88 -7.15 -12.76 22.26
C ASP A 88 -7.48 -13.13 20.82
N LEU A 89 -7.76 -12.12 19.99
CA LEU A 89 -8.14 -12.33 18.60
C LEU A 89 -6.99 -12.92 17.77
N LYS A 90 -5.73 -12.71 18.16
CA LYS A 90 -4.56 -13.26 17.45
C LYS A 90 -4.49 -14.78 17.55
N LYS A 91 -5.08 -15.40 18.59
CA LYS A 91 -5.26 -16.87 18.68
C LYS A 91 -6.27 -17.42 17.66
N HIS A 92 -7.01 -16.55 16.95
CA HIS A 92 -8.16 -16.92 16.13
C HIS A 92 -8.11 -16.39 14.70
N THR A 93 -6.90 -16.10 14.19
CA THR A 93 -6.67 -15.42 12.90
C THR A 93 -7.08 -13.96 13.00
N ALA A 94 -6.09 -13.08 13.15
CA ALA A 94 -6.25 -11.65 13.37
C ALA A 94 -6.85 -10.94 12.15
N SER A 95 -8.18 -10.93 12.05
CA SER A 95 -8.92 -10.22 10.99
C SER A 95 -10.23 -9.63 11.50
N GLU A 96 -10.67 -8.52 10.88
CA GLU A 96 -11.97 -7.91 11.17
C GLU A 96 -13.14 -8.89 10.95
N LYS A 97 -13.07 -9.76 9.94
CA LYS A 97 -14.10 -10.76 9.68
C LYS A 97 -14.20 -11.77 10.83
N THR A 98 -13.07 -12.21 11.37
CA THR A 98 -13.05 -13.08 12.55
C THR A 98 -13.57 -12.32 13.77
N PHE A 99 -13.12 -11.08 13.97
CA PHE A 99 -13.57 -10.23 15.07
C PHE A 99 -15.10 -10.13 15.12
N LEU A 100 -15.74 -9.75 14.02
CA LEU A 100 -17.19 -9.57 13.96
C LEU A 100 -17.94 -10.88 14.26
N ARG A 101 -17.42 -12.03 13.81
CA ARG A 101 -17.99 -13.35 14.12
C ARG A 101 -17.85 -13.75 15.59
N LEU A 102 -16.80 -13.27 16.25
CA LEU A 102 -16.47 -13.60 17.64
C LEU A 102 -16.81 -12.48 18.62
N LEU A 103 -17.53 -11.44 18.17
CA LEU A 103 -17.99 -10.33 19.00
C LEU A 103 -18.79 -10.80 20.25
N PRO A 104 -19.63 -11.86 20.19
CA PRO A 104 -20.26 -12.41 21.39
C PRO A 104 -19.26 -12.80 22.51
N TRP A 105 -18.05 -13.22 22.14
CA TRP A 105 -17.02 -13.59 23.12
C TRP A 105 -16.28 -12.38 23.66
N VAL A 106 -16.05 -11.37 22.83
CA VAL A 106 -15.56 -10.07 23.28
C VAL A 106 -16.49 -9.52 24.36
N LYS A 107 -17.81 -9.58 24.12
CA LYS A 107 -18.85 -9.11 25.05
C LYS A 107 -18.87 -9.87 26.38
N THR A 108 -18.63 -11.18 26.35
CA THR A 108 -18.66 -12.04 27.55
C THR A 108 -17.32 -12.13 28.28
N SER A 109 -16.22 -11.77 27.62
CA SER A 109 -14.88 -11.72 28.23
C SER A 109 -14.72 -10.55 29.19
N ASN A 110 -13.83 -10.71 30.18
CA ASN A 110 -13.42 -9.62 31.06
C ASN A 110 -12.36 -8.74 30.39
N LYS A 111 -11.46 -9.36 29.63
CA LYS A 111 -10.36 -8.71 28.92
C LYS A 111 -10.36 -9.11 27.44
N SER A 112 -10.23 -8.13 26.55
CA SER A 112 -10.10 -8.36 25.11
C SER A 112 -8.83 -7.72 24.54
N LEU A 113 -7.99 -8.54 23.92
CA LEU A 113 -6.75 -8.17 23.24
C LEU A 113 -7.00 -8.15 21.73
N LEU A 114 -7.23 -6.95 21.20
CA LEU A 114 -7.59 -6.71 19.80
C LEU A 114 -6.54 -5.84 19.07
N GLY A 115 -5.38 -5.63 19.69
CA GLY A 115 -4.37 -4.73 19.17
C GLY A 115 -3.61 -5.27 17.95
N GLY A 116 -3.50 -4.47 16.90
CA GLY A 116 -2.82 -4.85 15.66
C GLY A 116 -3.55 -5.96 14.88
N CYS A 117 -4.88 -5.93 14.90
CA CYS A 117 -5.74 -6.93 14.24
C CYS A 117 -6.43 -6.42 12.98
N ASN A 118 -5.95 -5.28 12.43
CA ASN A 118 -6.50 -4.62 11.25
C ASN A 118 -8.00 -4.30 11.38
N LEU A 119 -8.39 -3.80 12.55
CA LEU A 119 -9.76 -3.37 12.83
C LEU A 119 -10.02 -1.97 12.24
N SER A 120 -11.24 -1.74 11.77
CA SER A 120 -11.67 -0.48 11.16
C SER A 120 -12.72 0.27 12.00
N GLU A 121 -13.26 1.36 11.47
CA GLU A 121 -14.41 2.07 12.02
C GLU A 121 -15.63 1.17 12.22
N ARG A 122 -15.85 0.20 11.33
CA ARG A 122 -16.96 -0.78 11.44
C ARG A 122 -16.81 -1.62 12.71
N SER A 123 -15.58 -2.02 13.03
CA SER A 123 -15.29 -2.75 14.26
C SER A 123 -15.55 -1.88 15.49
N CYS A 124 -15.21 -0.59 15.45
CA CYS A 124 -15.51 0.35 16.53
C CYS A 124 -17.01 0.54 16.75
N GLN A 125 -17.80 0.59 15.68
CA GLN A 125 -19.27 0.64 15.78
C GLN A 125 -19.82 -0.63 16.44
N ALA A 126 -19.34 -1.81 16.05
CA ALA A 126 -19.77 -3.07 16.66
C ALA A 126 -19.38 -3.16 18.16
N LEU A 127 -18.18 -2.70 18.52
CA LEU A 127 -17.75 -2.58 19.93
C LEU A 127 -18.60 -1.59 20.70
N SER A 128 -18.93 -0.44 20.10
CA SER A 128 -19.81 0.55 20.72
C SER A 128 -21.16 -0.06 21.07
N SER A 129 -21.77 -0.79 20.13
CA SER A 129 -23.04 -1.48 20.38
C SER A 129 -22.91 -2.55 21.46
N ALA A 130 -21.79 -3.26 21.53
CA ALA A 130 -21.55 -4.24 22.59
C ALA A 130 -21.42 -3.57 23.97
N LEU A 131 -20.66 -2.47 24.07
CA LEU A 131 -20.47 -1.70 25.31
C LEU A 131 -21.76 -1.06 25.83
N ASP A 132 -22.72 -0.79 24.94
CA ASP A 132 -24.04 -0.21 25.28
C ASP A 132 -25.02 -1.24 25.87
N THR A 133 -24.62 -2.51 26.03
CA THR A 133 -25.50 -3.56 26.56
C THR A 133 -25.17 -3.94 28.01
N GLU A 134 -26.20 -4.14 28.84
CA GLU A 134 -26.06 -4.52 30.25
C GLU A 134 -25.29 -5.82 30.49
N SER A 135 -25.39 -6.78 29.57
CA SER A 135 -24.69 -8.05 29.66
C SER A 135 -23.23 -8.01 29.22
N CYS A 136 -22.73 -6.87 28.74
CA CYS A 136 -21.30 -6.70 28.51
C CYS A 136 -20.53 -6.82 29.82
N SER A 137 -19.54 -7.72 29.82
CA SER A 137 -18.69 -8.03 30.97
C SER A 137 -17.28 -7.45 30.85
N LEU A 138 -17.00 -6.77 29.73
CA LEU A 138 -15.68 -6.27 29.39
C LEU A 138 -15.23 -5.14 30.33
N ARG A 139 -14.09 -5.33 30.98
CA ARG A 139 -13.40 -4.36 31.83
C ARG A 139 -12.11 -3.84 31.21
N GLU A 140 -11.40 -4.67 30.45
CA GLU A 140 -10.14 -4.30 29.81
C GLU A 140 -10.21 -4.48 28.29
N LEU A 141 -9.98 -3.41 27.54
CA LEU A 141 -10.00 -3.41 26.08
C LEU A 141 -8.71 -2.82 25.52
N ASN A 142 -7.95 -3.65 24.79
CA ASN A 142 -6.77 -3.21 24.06
C ASN A 142 -7.06 -3.16 22.57
N LEU A 143 -7.11 -1.96 22.01
CA LEU A 143 -7.31 -1.66 20.58
C LEU A 143 -6.05 -1.08 19.91
N SER A 144 -4.91 -1.09 20.62
CA SER A 144 -3.67 -0.47 20.15
C SER A 144 -3.25 -0.92 18.74
N ASN A 145 -2.57 -0.05 18.00
CA ASN A 145 -2.06 -0.37 16.65
C ASN A 145 -3.13 -0.79 15.62
N ASN A 146 -4.38 -0.36 15.79
CA ASN A 146 -5.36 -0.35 14.70
C ASN A 146 -5.51 1.09 14.22
N ASP A 147 -5.55 1.30 12.89
CA ASP A 147 -5.59 2.64 12.29
C ASP A 147 -7.02 3.23 12.33
N LEU A 148 -7.58 3.36 13.54
CA LEU A 148 -8.98 3.69 13.81
C LEU A 148 -9.35 5.14 13.47
N GLN A 149 -8.39 6.06 13.61
CA GLN A 149 -8.57 7.50 13.38
C GLN A 149 -9.68 8.14 14.24
N ASP A 150 -9.90 9.45 14.09
CA ASP A 150 -10.92 10.17 14.88
C ASP A 150 -12.35 9.65 14.65
N SER A 151 -12.62 9.12 13.45
CA SER A 151 -13.92 8.54 13.08
C SER A 151 -14.23 7.26 13.86
N GLY A 152 -13.27 6.32 13.95
CA GLY A 152 -13.41 5.13 14.78
C GLY A 152 -13.59 5.48 16.27
N ILE A 153 -12.83 6.47 16.75
CA ILE A 153 -12.95 6.97 18.13
C ILE A 153 -14.31 7.61 18.39
N LYS A 154 -14.88 8.33 17.42
CA LYS A 154 -16.24 8.88 17.55
C LYS A 154 -17.28 7.79 17.80
N PHE A 155 -17.21 6.68 17.07
CA PHE A 155 -18.10 5.53 17.30
C PHE A 155 -17.87 4.92 18.67
N LEU A 156 -16.61 4.61 19.03
CA LEU A 156 -16.29 4.02 20.34
C LEU A 156 -16.72 4.92 21.50
N SER A 157 -16.58 6.24 21.35
CA SER A 157 -16.99 7.23 22.34
C SER A 157 -18.48 7.19 22.64
N ALA A 158 -19.34 6.83 21.67
CA ALA A 158 -20.77 6.67 21.91
C ALA A 158 -21.04 5.52 22.90
N GLY A 159 -20.37 4.38 22.74
CA GLY A 159 -20.46 3.25 23.67
C GLY A 159 -19.86 3.56 25.04
N LEU A 160 -18.76 4.32 25.11
CA LEU A 160 -18.16 4.76 26.37
C LEU A 160 -19.07 5.73 27.16
N ALA A 161 -19.88 6.52 26.46
CA ALA A 161 -20.85 7.41 27.08
C ALA A 161 -22.08 6.67 27.64
N SER A 162 -22.26 5.38 27.30
CA SER A 162 -23.38 4.58 27.78
C SER A 162 -23.30 4.33 29.29
N PRO A 163 -24.40 4.45 30.05
CA PRO A 163 -24.46 4.10 31.47
C PRO A 163 -24.20 2.61 31.73
N HIS A 164 -24.32 1.76 30.71
CA HIS A 164 -24.06 0.33 30.80
C HIS A 164 -22.58 -0.02 30.62
N CYS A 165 -21.75 0.93 30.18
CA CYS A 165 -20.33 0.70 29.92
C CYS A 165 -19.58 0.46 31.24
N LYS A 166 -19.02 -0.74 31.38
CA LYS A 166 -18.30 -1.22 32.57
C LYS A 166 -16.77 -1.14 32.45
N LEU A 167 -16.28 -0.57 31.36
CA LEU A 167 -14.86 -0.59 30.99
C LEU A 167 -14.02 0.21 31.99
N GLU A 168 -12.94 -0.39 32.47
CA GLU A 168 -12.00 0.17 33.45
C GLU A 168 -10.66 0.52 32.81
N THR A 169 -10.22 -0.25 31.81
CA THR A 169 -8.96 -0.01 31.08
C THR A 169 -9.21 0.00 29.58
N LEU A 170 -8.75 1.07 28.92
CA LEU A 170 -8.82 1.23 27.47
C LEU A 170 -7.44 1.64 26.93
N SER A 171 -6.86 0.82 26.06
CA SER A 171 -5.68 1.21 25.28
C SER A 171 -6.05 1.49 23.82
N LEU A 172 -5.84 2.73 23.43
CA LEU A 172 -5.96 3.29 22.07
C LEU A 172 -4.59 3.74 21.55
N SER A 173 -3.54 3.11 22.06
CA SER A 173 -2.17 3.49 21.77
C SER A 173 -1.83 3.23 20.30
N GLY A 174 -1.32 4.22 19.57
CA GLY A 174 -0.98 4.04 18.17
C GLY A 174 -2.18 3.91 17.22
N CYS A 175 -3.26 4.65 17.46
CA CYS A 175 -4.52 4.54 16.70
C CYS A 175 -4.80 5.72 15.73
N LEU A 176 -3.80 6.55 15.45
CA LEU A 176 -3.89 7.73 14.57
C LEU A 176 -4.89 8.79 15.06
N ILE A 177 -4.97 8.96 16.39
CA ILE A 177 -5.93 9.86 17.03
C ILE A 177 -5.38 11.28 17.03
N THR A 178 -6.22 12.25 16.64
CA THR A 178 -5.89 13.67 16.69
C THR A 178 -6.60 14.38 17.85
N GLU A 179 -6.49 15.71 17.89
CA GLU A 179 -7.26 16.55 18.81
C GLU A 179 -8.79 16.30 18.72
N LYS A 180 -9.33 15.98 17.54
CA LYS A 180 -10.77 15.76 17.36
C LYS A 180 -11.26 14.48 18.04
N GLY A 181 -10.50 13.40 17.92
CA GLY A 181 -10.79 12.16 18.63
C GLY A 181 -10.66 12.33 20.14
N CYS A 182 -9.66 13.08 20.61
CA CYS A 182 -9.50 13.40 22.03
C CYS A 182 -10.69 14.19 22.60
N CYS A 183 -11.22 15.17 21.86
CA CYS A 183 -12.44 15.88 22.25
C CYS A 183 -13.65 14.95 22.35
N SER A 184 -13.78 13.98 21.43
CA SER A 184 -14.87 13.00 21.45
C SER A 184 -14.79 12.10 22.68
N LEU A 185 -13.59 11.61 23.02
CA LEU A 185 -13.33 10.83 24.23
C LEU A 185 -13.65 11.64 25.50
N ALA A 186 -13.15 12.86 25.60
CA ALA A 186 -13.40 13.69 26.77
C ALA A 186 -14.88 14.01 26.97
N SER A 187 -15.64 14.22 25.87
CA SER A 187 -17.08 14.39 25.93
C SER A 187 -17.79 13.14 26.47
N ALA A 188 -17.38 11.95 26.01
CA ALA A 188 -17.93 10.69 26.50
C ALA A 188 -17.64 10.47 27.99
N LEU A 189 -16.39 10.70 28.41
CA LEU A 189 -15.95 10.56 29.81
C LEU A 189 -16.64 11.56 30.75
N SER A 190 -17.10 12.70 30.24
CA SER A 190 -17.83 13.70 31.02
C SER A 190 -19.34 13.42 31.11
N SER A 191 -19.89 12.58 30.22
CA SER A 191 -21.33 12.34 30.12
C SER A 191 -21.86 11.27 31.07
N ASN A 192 -20.98 10.44 31.63
CA ASN A 192 -21.30 9.32 32.51
C ASN A 192 -20.29 9.33 33.68
N PRO A 193 -20.62 8.93 34.92
CA PRO A 193 -19.63 8.48 35.89
C PRO A 193 -18.87 7.26 35.32
N SER A 194 -17.96 7.52 34.38
CA SER A 194 -17.21 6.52 33.66
C SER A 194 -16.51 5.60 34.65
N HIS A 195 -16.62 4.29 34.43
CA HIS A 195 -15.83 3.30 35.18
C HIS A 195 -14.36 3.31 34.77
N LEU A 196 -13.99 4.07 33.74
CA LEU A 196 -12.65 4.07 33.17
C LEU A 196 -11.64 4.68 34.14
N ARG A 197 -10.68 3.86 34.54
CA ARG A 197 -9.56 4.18 35.42
C ARG A 197 -8.26 4.36 34.66
N GLU A 198 -8.07 3.63 33.57
CA GLU A 198 -6.85 3.69 32.77
C GLU A 198 -7.17 3.96 31.29
N LEU A 199 -6.57 5.02 30.76
CA LEU A 199 -6.65 5.38 29.35
C LEU A 199 -5.26 5.57 28.80
N ASP A 200 -4.92 4.76 27.80
CA ASP A 200 -3.65 4.86 27.09
C ASP A 200 -3.85 5.36 25.66
N LEU A 201 -3.44 6.60 25.44
CA LEU A 201 -3.41 7.33 24.18
C LEU A 201 -1.98 7.55 23.67
N SER A 202 -0.98 6.87 24.23
CA SER A 202 0.40 6.95 23.76
C SER A 202 0.52 6.65 22.26
N TYR A 203 1.55 7.18 21.61
CA TYR A 203 1.79 7.06 20.18
C TYR A 203 0.63 7.59 19.31
N ASN A 204 0.02 8.72 19.69
CA ASN A 204 -0.98 9.45 18.91
C ASN A 204 -0.58 10.94 18.77
N HIS A 205 -1.46 11.77 18.20
CA HIS A 205 -1.27 13.23 18.15
C HIS A 205 -2.45 14.01 18.77
N PRO A 206 -2.60 13.99 20.10
CA PRO A 206 -3.66 14.76 20.78
C PRO A 206 -3.62 16.27 20.53
N GLY A 207 -2.48 16.82 20.11
CA GLY A 207 -2.28 18.25 19.95
C GLY A 207 -2.38 19.03 21.27
N ALA A 208 -2.19 20.35 21.21
CA ALA A 208 -2.33 21.20 22.39
C ALA A 208 -3.77 21.21 22.91
N SER A 209 -4.75 21.27 22.00
CA SER A 209 -6.17 21.29 22.33
C SER A 209 -6.63 20.00 23.01
N GLY A 210 -6.37 18.84 22.39
CA GLY A 210 -6.76 17.55 22.97
C GLY A 210 -6.08 17.27 24.31
N THR A 211 -4.79 17.60 24.45
CA THR A 211 -4.07 17.48 25.74
C THR A 211 -4.71 18.35 26.83
N THR A 212 -5.12 19.57 26.48
CA THR A 212 -5.76 20.50 27.42
C THR A 212 -7.11 19.95 27.88
N VAL A 213 -7.95 19.48 26.96
CA VAL A 213 -9.28 18.94 27.29
C VAL A 213 -9.17 17.69 28.16
N LEU A 214 -8.26 16.76 27.84
CA LEU A 214 -8.04 15.55 28.64
C LEU A 214 -7.49 15.88 30.04
N SER A 215 -6.56 16.83 30.14
CA SER A 215 -5.98 17.27 31.41
C SER A 215 -6.97 18.04 32.28
N ALA A 216 -7.90 18.77 31.66
CA ALA A 216 -8.99 19.44 32.37
C ALA A 216 -9.96 18.40 32.98
N GLY A 217 -10.28 17.35 32.22
CA GLY A 217 -11.10 16.24 32.69
C GLY A 217 -10.52 15.50 33.90
N LEU A 218 -9.20 15.33 33.98
CA LEU A 218 -8.55 14.75 35.18
C LEU A 218 -8.78 15.56 36.48
N LYS A 219 -9.18 16.83 36.38
CA LYS A 219 -9.55 17.68 37.53
C LYS A 219 -11.04 17.64 37.83
N ASP A 220 -11.84 17.08 36.94
CA ASP A 220 -13.29 16.96 37.09
C ASP A 220 -13.62 15.79 38.03
N PRO A 221 -14.35 16.01 39.14
CA PRO A 221 -14.76 14.94 40.04
C PRO A 221 -15.62 13.85 39.40
N CYS A 222 -16.23 14.12 38.24
CA CYS A 222 -17.01 13.15 37.48
C CYS A 222 -16.12 12.11 36.77
N TRP A 223 -14.84 12.42 36.52
CA TRP A 223 -13.89 11.49 35.93
C TRP A 223 -13.28 10.60 37.03
N ARG A 224 -13.24 9.29 36.79
CA ARG A 224 -12.61 8.30 37.69
C ARG A 224 -11.25 7.81 37.19
N LEU A 225 -10.67 8.55 36.26
CA LEU A 225 -9.46 8.16 35.56
C LEU A 225 -8.24 8.32 36.50
N ASP A 226 -7.69 7.20 36.95
CA ASP A 226 -6.49 7.12 37.80
C ASP A 226 -5.21 7.35 36.98
N THR A 227 -5.17 6.85 35.75
CA THR A 227 -4.00 6.90 34.87
C THR A 227 -4.38 7.31 33.45
N LEU A 228 -3.74 8.38 32.97
CA LEU A 228 -3.79 8.81 31.57
C LEU A 228 -2.37 8.76 30.99
N LYS A 229 -2.14 7.89 30.01
CA LYS A 229 -0.88 7.83 29.25
C LYS A 229 -1.07 8.54 27.92
N VAL A 230 -0.36 9.64 27.72
CA VAL A 230 -0.44 10.43 26.46
C VAL A 230 0.86 10.34 25.68
N GLU A 231 1.99 10.23 26.39
CA GLU A 231 3.32 10.21 25.78
C GLU A 231 3.78 8.77 25.49
N PRO A 232 4.57 8.56 24.41
CA PRO A 232 5.03 9.59 23.47
C PRO A 232 3.93 10.08 22.52
N ALA A 233 3.84 11.39 22.27
CA ALA A 233 2.86 12.01 21.37
C ALA A 233 3.52 12.84 20.25
N GLY A 234 2.75 13.17 19.21
CA GLY A 234 3.22 14.01 18.11
C GLY A 234 2.78 13.57 16.71
N VAL A 235 2.93 14.47 15.74
CA VAL A 235 2.52 14.28 14.34
C VAL A 235 3.20 13.07 13.71
N GLN A 236 4.42 12.73 14.16
CA GLN A 236 5.17 11.55 13.69
C GLN A 236 4.43 10.23 13.92
N TRP A 237 3.46 10.18 14.83
CA TRP A 237 2.67 8.99 15.10
C TRP A 237 1.39 8.90 14.26
N LEU A 238 1.07 9.92 13.46
CA LEU A 238 -0.01 9.89 12.46
C LEU A 238 0.41 9.20 11.16
N ILE A 239 1.26 8.18 11.28
CA ILE A 239 1.70 7.33 10.18
C ILE A 239 0.95 6.00 10.31
N PRO A 240 0.16 5.59 9.31
CA PRO A 240 -0.55 4.31 9.34
C PRO A 240 0.36 3.10 9.50
N GLY A 241 -0.16 2.07 10.17
CA GLY A 241 0.52 0.79 10.37
C GLY A 241 1.72 0.83 11.32
N LEU A 242 2.52 -0.25 11.28
CA LEU A 242 3.65 -0.45 12.21
C LEU A 242 4.87 0.42 11.87
N ARG A 243 4.94 0.95 10.64
CA ARG A 243 6.05 1.79 10.17
C ARG A 243 6.20 3.10 10.93
N LYS A 244 5.24 3.51 11.77
CA LYS A 244 5.39 4.64 12.70
C LYS A 244 6.44 4.39 13.79
N TYR A 245 6.71 3.13 14.13
CA TYR A 245 7.69 2.73 15.12
C TYR A 245 9.11 2.54 14.54
N PHE A 246 9.36 3.05 13.33
CA PHE A 246 10.60 2.76 12.62
C PHE A 246 11.83 3.20 13.43
N CYS A 247 12.72 2.25 13.68
CA CYS A 247 13.94 2.42 14.42
C CYS A 247 15.16 2.02 13.57
N GLU A 248 16.20 2.85 13.64
CA GLU A 248 17.43 2.61 12.90
C GLU A 248 18.37 1.73 13.72
N LEU A 249 18.78 0.61 13.13
CA LEU A 249 19.67 -0.36 13.77
C LEU A 249 21.13 -0.09 13.39
N ASN A 250 22.02 -0.33 14.34
CA ASN A 250 23.46 -0.20 14.20
C ASN A 250 24.11 -1.54 14.54
N ILE A 251 24.89 -2.09 13.63
CA ILE A 251 25.58 -3.37 13.82
C ILE A 251 26.72 -3.23 14.83
N ASP A 252 26.84 -4.19 15.75
CA ASP A 252 27.96 -4.25 16.68
C ASP A 252 29.10 -5.12 16.15
N THR A 253 30.11 -4.47 15.57
CA THR A 253 31.35 -5.11 15.10
C THR A 253 32.10 -5.88 16.18
N ASN A 254 31.87 -5.59 17.46
CA ASN A 254 32.51 -6.32 18.56
C ASN A 254 31.90 -7.71 18.78
N THR A 255 30.67 -7.93 18.30
CA THR A 255 29.98 -9.21 18.41
C THR A 255 30.12 -10.08 17.16
N ALA A 256 30.39 -9.46 16.00
CA ALA A 256 30.35 -10.12 14.72
C ALA A 256 31.37 -11.25 14.57
N TYR A 257 30.92 -12.40 14.09
CA TYR A 257 31.81 -13.50 13.68
C TYR A 257 32.87 -13.02 12.67
N ARG A 258 34.08 -13.59 12.73
CA ARG A 258 35.28 -13.03 12.08
C ARG A 258 35.18 -12.92 10.56
N ASN A 259 34.34 -13.74 9.93
CA ASN A 259 34.19 -13.79 8.48
C ASN A 259 32.96 -13.03 7.96
N LEU A 260 32.31 -12.22 8.81
CA LEU A 260 31.19 -11.36 8.42
C LEU A 260 31.72 -10.02 7.92
N LYS A 261 31.61 -9.77 6.62
CA LYS A 261 32.05 -8.51 6.01
C LYS A 261 30.95 -7.47 6.08
N LEU A 262 31.30 -6.29 6.56
CA LEU A 262 30.43 -5.12 6.51
C LEU A 262 30.71 -4.31 5.23
N SER A 263 29.63 -3.85 4.60
CA SER A 263 29.64 -2.96 3.44
C SER A 263 28.49 -1.95 3.55
N ASP A 264 28.37 -1.06 2.56
CA ASP A 264 27.33 -0.02 2.52
C ASP A 264 27.25 0.79 3.84
N ARG A 265 28.35 1.44 4.21
CA ARG A 265 28.47 2.22 5.47
C ARG A 265 28.04 1.42 6.71
N ASN A 266 28.39 0.13 6.77
CA ASN A 266 28.03 -0.83 7.82
C ASN A 266 26.53 -1.12 7.92
N ARG A 267 25.78 -1.01 6.82
CA ARG A 267 24.35 -1.37 6.75
C ARG A 267 24.10 -2.70 6.07
N LYS A 268 25.07 -3.24 5.32
CA LYS A 268 25.01 -4.57 4.72
C LYS A 268 26.06 -5.48 5.34
N VAL A 269 25.65 -6.72 5.62
CA VAL A 269 26.50 -7.79 6.16
C VAL A 269 26.48 -8.95 5.20
N THR A 270 27.65 -9.50 4.86
CA THR A 270 27.77 -10.67 3.99
C THR A 270 28.69 -11.69 4.62
N TYR A 271 28.29 -12.97 4.59
CA TYR A 271 29.14 -14.05 5.03
C TYR A 271 30.12 -14.47 3.92
N MET A 272 31.42 -14.32 4.19
CA MET A 272 32.51 -14.56 3.25
C MET A 272 33.35 -15.78 3.63
N GLU A 273 34.02 -16.38 2.66
CA GLU A 273 35.00 -17.45 2.89
C GLU A 273 36.39 -16.85 3.18
N GLY A 274 37.14 -17.45 4.12
CA GLY A 274 38.59 -17.25 4.26
C GLY A 274 39.13 -16.04 5.04
N ASP A 275 38.39 -14.93 5.18
CA ASP A 275 38.95 -13.70 5.78
C ASP A 275 38.62 -13.52 7.28
N LYS A 276 39.64 -13.51 8.17
CA LYS A 276 39.49 -13.06 9.56
C LYS A 276 39.55 -11.53 9.64
N LEU A 277 38.41 -10.86 9.54
CA LEU A 277 38.32 -9.40 9.43
C LEU A 277 38.48 -8.66 10.76
N TYR A 278 38.16 -9.30 11.88
CA TYR A 278 38.10 -8.64 13.19
C TYR A 278 39.04 -9.25 14.25
N PRO A 279 39.61 -8.43 15.15
CA PRO A 279 40.41 -8.90 16.28
C PRO A 279 39.57 -9.61 17.34
N ASP A 280 40.22 -10.39 18.19
CA ASP A 280 39.59 -11.06 19.33
C ASP A 280 38.89 -10.07 20.28
N HIS A 281 37.68 -10.44 20.73
CA HIS A 281 36.87 -9.65 21.67
C HIS A 281 36.00 -10.59 22.52
N PRO A 282 35.78 -10.34 23.83
CA PRO A 282 34.98 -11.21 24.70
C PRO A 282 33.53 -11.40 24.23
N ASP A 283 32.91 -10.34 23.68
CA ASP A 283 31.53 -10.38 23.19
C ASP A 283 31.40 -10.97 21.77
N ARG A 284 32.50 -11.38 21.12
CA ARG A 284 32.51 -11.88 19.74
C ARG A 284 32.04 -13.32 19.68
N PHE A 285 31.11 -13.63 18.77
CA PHE A 285 30.81 -15.02 18.43
C PHE A 285 32.03 -15.72 17.83
N GLU A 286 32.48 -16.78 18.48
CA GLU A 286 33.70 -17.50 18.13
C GLU A 286 33.48 -18.54 17.03
N TRP A 287 32.34 -19.26 17.10
CA TRP A 287 32.02 -20.39 16.22
C TRP A 287 30.77 -20.14 15.37
N CYS A 288 29.76 -19.50 15.94
CA CYS A 288 28.50 -19.25 15.24
C CYS A 288 28.65 -18.03 14.33
N THR A 289 28.27 -18.17 13.07
CA THR A 289 28.28 -17.14 12.02
C THR A 289 27.17 -16.10 12.25
N GLN A 290 27.29 -15.34 13.34
CA GLN A 290 26.24 -14.44 13.82
C GLN A 290 26.81 -13.10 14.30
N LEU A 291 25.92 -12.13 14.52
CA LEU A 291 26.21 -10.85 15.15
C LEU A 291 24.98 -10.30 15.87
N LEU A 292 25.20 -9.33 16.77
CA LEU A 292 24.16 -8.50 17.36
C LEU A 292 24.32 -7.03 16.93
N CYS A 293 23.21 -6.31 16.96
CA CYS A 293 23.17 -4.86 16.90
C CYS A 293 23.49 -4.24 18.27
N ARG A 294 23.93 -2.99 18.27
CA ARG A 294 24.20 -2.19 19.48
C ARG A 294 22.93 -1.71 20.18
N ASN A 295 21.82 -1.67 19.45
CA ASN A 295 20.55 -1.11 19.91
C ASN A 295 19.91 -2.03 20.97
N GLY A 296 19.96 -1.60 22.23
CA GLY A 296 19.15 -2.19 23.29
C GLY A 296 17.72 -1.67 23.20
N LEU A 297 16.77 -2.57 22.95
CA LEU A 297 15.35 -2.25 22.75
C LEU A 297 14.59 -2.39 24.07
N THR A 298 13.85 -1.35 24.44
CA THR A 298 13.04 -1.29 25.69
C THR A 298 11.59 -0.88 25.47
N GLY A 299 11.24 -0.33 24.31
CA GLY A 299 9.90 0.13 23.95
C GLY A 299 9.36 -0.56 22.69
N ARG A 300 8.55 0.17 21.92
CA ARG A 300 8.09 -0.28 20.60
C ARG A 300 9.12 0.06 19.52
N CYS A 301 9.49 -0.92 18.72
CA CYS A 301 10.47 -0.77 17.63
C CYS A 301 9.96 -1.52 16.40
N TYR A 302 10.15 -0.93 15.24
CA TYR A 302 9.95 -1.58 13.95
C TYR A 302 11.16 -1.37 13.07
N TRP A 303 11.63 -2.40 12.38
CA TRP A 303 12.66 -2.26 11.36
C TRP A 303 12.42 -3.24 10.21
N GLU A 304 12.98 -2.94 9.05
CA GLU A 304 12.94 -3.81 7.88
C GLU A 304 14.36 -4.20 7.50
N VAL A 305 14.52 -5.45 7.03
CA VAL A 305 15.77 -5.95 6.47
C VAL A 305 15.50 -6.63 5.14
N GLU A 306 16.38 -6.37 4.18
CA GLU A 306 16.49 -7.18 2.97
C GLU A 306 17.49 -8.29 3.20
N TRP A 307 17.23 -9.45 2.63
CA TRP A 307 18.05 -10.62 2.84
C TRP A 307 18.18 -11.47 1.58
N SER A 308 19.24 -12.26 1.50
CA SER A 308 19.48 -13.24 0.43
C SER A 308 20.27 -14.42 1.00
N GLY A 309 20.00 -15.62 0.51
CA GLY A 309 20.57 -16.86 1.04
C GLY A 309 19.83 -17.33 2.30
N ASP A 310 20.54 -18.10 3.12
CA ASP A 310 19.97 -18.71 4.33
C ASP A 310 20.39 -17.91 5.57
N ILE A 311 19.43 -17.23 6.18
CA ILE A 311 19.70 -16.27 7.25
C ILE A 311 18.73 -16.41 8.43
N PHE A 312 19.22 -16.00 9.60
CA PHE A 312 18.43 -15.87 10.82
C PHE A 312 18.24 -14.40 11.15
N ILE A 313 17.01 -13.97 11.37
CA ILE A 313 16.63 -12.66 11.89
C ILE A 313 16.11 -12.87 13.31
N SER A 314 16.79 -12.31 14.30
CA SER A 314 16.55 -12.68 15.70
C SER A 314 16.48 -11.47 16.63
N LEU A 315 15.80 -11.64 17.75
CA LEU A 315 16.04 -10.83 18.96
C LEU A 315 16.62 -11.74 20.03
N SER A 316 17.58 -11.22 20.79
CA SER A 316 18.22 -11.97 21.87
C SER A 316 18.61 -11.08 23.04
N TYR A 317 18.68 -11.66 24.24
CA TYR A 317 19.34 -11.02 25.36
C TYR A 317 20.85 -10.91 25.13
N ARG A 318 21.48 -9.96 25.83
CA ARG A 318 22.94 -9.76 25.72
C ARG A 318 23.73 -10.97 26.22
N GLY A 319 23.16 -11.75 27.15
CA GLY A 319 23.78 -12.90 27.83
C GLY A 319 23.93 -14.18 27.00
N ILE A 320 23.44 -14.21 25.76
CA ILE A 320 23.58 -15.39 24.88
C ILE A 320 25.06 -15.81 24.75
N GLY A 321 25.31 -17.13 24.74
CA GLY A 321 26.65 -17.69 24.68
C GLY A 321 27.43 -17.21 23.45
N ARG A 322 28.73 -16.95 23.63
CA ARG A 322 29.63 -16.48 22.55
C ARG A 322 30.70 -17.49 22.14
N ARG A 323 30.97 -18.46 23.00
CA ARG A 323 32.14 -19.35 22.92
C ARG A 323 31.75 -20.82 23.01
N GLY A 324 32.59 -21.64 22.39
CA GLY A 324 32.37 -23.08 22.29
C GLY A 324 31.34 -23.46 21.24
N PHE A 325 31.40 -24.72 20.82
CA PHE A 325 30.43 -25.31 19.90
C PHE A 325 29.22 -25.81 20.71
N SER A 326 28.38 -24.89 21.17
CA SER A 326 27.14 -25.18 21.91
C SER A 326 25.92 -24.57 21.23
N LYS A 327 24.78 -25.26 21.35
CA LYS A 327 23.47 -24.73 20.97
C LYS A 327 23.09 -23.44 21.71
N ASP A 328 23.68 -23.24 22.90
CA ASP A 328 23.49 -22.02 23.71
C ASP A 328 24.00 -20.75 23.04
N CYS A 329 24.82 -20.89 21.98
CA CYS A 329 25.36 -19.77 21.21
C CYS A 329 24.55 -19.48 19.94
N VAL A 330 23.65 -20.37 19.49
CA VAL A 330 22.94 -20.26 18.21
C VAL A 330 21.57 -19.62 18.41
N PHE A 331 21.22 -18.61 17.62
CA PHE A 331 19.92 -17.95 17.71
C PHE A 331 18.77 -18.93 17.50
N GLY A 332 17.76 -18.84 18.38
CA GLY A 332 16.59 -19.71 18.40
C GLY A 332 16.81 -21.08 19.05
N TRP A 333 18.05 -21.48 19.33
CA TRP A 333 18.37 -22.80 19.93
C TRP A 333 18.61 -22.74 21.45
N ASN A 334 18.27 -21.59 22.04
CA ASN A 334 18.32 -21.32 23.47
C ASN A 334 17.06 -20.54 23.89
N ASP A 335 16.86 -20.42 25.20
CA ASP A 335 15.76 -19.70 25.82
C ASP A 335 15.96 -18.16 25.85
N GLN A 336 17.12 -17.67 25.42
CA GLN A 336 17.47 -16.25 25.39
C GLN A 336 17.29 -15.59 24.02
N SER A 337 16.77 -16.32 23.02
CA SER A 337 16.61 -15.80 21.66
C SER A 337 15.36 -16.33 20.96
N TRP A 338 14.80 -15.48 20.10
CA TRP A 338 13.65 -15.74 19.26
C TRP A 338 14.04 -15.40 17.82
N SER A 339 13.91 -16.37 16.92
CA SER A 339 14.44 -16.24 15.57
C SER A 339 13.45 -16.63 14.49
N LEU A 340 13.44 -15.85 13.41
CA LEU A 340 12.91 -16.26 12.11
C LEU A 340 14.08 -16.74 11.25
N ASN A 341 13.94 -17.91 10.66
CA ASN A 341 14.84 -18.42 9.64
C ASN A 341 14.19 -18.20 8.26
N CYS A 342 14.95 -17.59 7.35
CA CYS A 342 14.55 -17.30 5.98
C CYS A 342 15.49 -18.05 5.02
N SER A 343 14.90 -18.68 4.01
CA SER A 343 15.62 -19.45 2.99
C SER A 343 15.13 -19.06 1.58
N ASP A 344 16.03 -19.08 0.61
CA ASP A 344 15.76 -18.70 -0.79
C ASP A 344 14.73 -19.62 -1.48
N ASP A 345 14.49 -20.82 -0.94
CA ASP A 345 13.42 -21.72 -1.39
C ASP A 345 12.00 -21.24 -1.04
N GLY A 346 11.88 -20.10 -0.34
CA GLY A 346 10.61 -19.48 0.06
C GLY A 346 10.01 -20.07 1.34
N CYS A 347 10.74 -20.94 2.03
CA CYS A 347 10.32 -21.49 3.32
C CYS A 347 10.72 -20.54 4.46
N TYR A 348 9.78 -20.30 5.37
CA TYR A 348 10.03 -19.64 6.64
C TYR A 348 9.89 -20.64 7.79
N SER A 349 10.77 -20.57 8.78
CA SER A 349 10.59 -21.29 10.04
C SER A 349 10.92 -20.41 11.23
N VAL A 350 10.23 -20.62 12.35
CA VAL A 350 10.47 -19.88 13.59
C VAL A 350 11.05 -20.79 14.65
N TRP A 351 12.02 -20.27 15.39
CA TRP A 351 12.83 -21.02 16.34
C TRP A 351 12.94 -20.29 17.67
N HIS A 352 12.70 -21.02 18.75
CA HIS A 352 12.94 -20.59 20.12
C HIS A 352 13.18 -21.81 21.01
N ASN A 353 14.20 -21.77 21.87
CA ASN A 353 14.53 -22.83 22.81
C ASN A 353 14.60 -24.23 22.16
N ASP A 354 15.29 -24.32 21.01
CA ASP A 354 15.52 -25.58 20.27
C ASP A 354 14.23 -26.21 19.71
N ARG A 355 13.16 -25.40 19.58
CA ARG A 355 11.89 -25.80 18.98
C ARG A 355 11.62 -24.98 17.73
N GLY A 356 11.59 -25.67 16.59
CA GLY A 356 11.33 -25.10 15.27
C GLY A 356 9.93 -25.43 14.77
N THR A 357 9.24 -24.44 14.19
CA THR A 357 7.97 -24.62 13.49
C THR A 357 8.06 -24.02 12.09
N THR A 358 7.79 -24.82 11.05
CA THR A 358 7.72 -24.33 9.67
C THR A 358 6.41 -23.58 9.45
N ILE A 359 6.49 -22.41 8.82
CA ILE A 359 5.34 -21.58 8.46
C ILE A 359 4.87 -22.03 7.08
N SER A 360 3.71 -22.70 7.02
CA SER A 360 3.08 -23.06 5.75
C SER A 360 2.47 -21.81 5.11
N SER A 361 3.07 -21.32 4.03
CA SER A 361 2.54 -20.20 3.25
C SER A 361 1.18 -20.57 2.63
N SER A 362 0.09 -20.08 3.19
CA SER A 362 -1.28 -20.26 2.66
C SER A 362 -1.61 -19.32 1.49
N SER A 363 -0.63 -18.62 0.95
CA SER A 363 -0.78 -17.63 -0.13
C SER A 363 -0.26 -18.23 -1.43
N SER A 364 -1.12 -18.42 -2.42
CA SER A 364 -0.79 -18.79 -3.81
C SER A 364 -0.08 -17.67 -4.60
N SER A 365 0.67 -16.79 -3.92
CA SER A 365 1.46 -15.71 -4.53
C SER A 365 2.89 -16.20 -4.81
N SER A 366 3.23 -16.33 -6.09
CA SER A 366 4.48 -16.89 -6.62
C SER A 366 5.71 -15.98 -6.53
N SER A 367 5.77 -15.06 -5.56
CA SER A 367 6.96 -14.23 -5.33
C SER A 367 7.30 -14.15 -3.85
N VAL A 368 8.37 -14.82 -3.44
CA VAL A 368 8.98 -14.66 -2.12
C VAL A 368 9.47 -13.22 -2.01
N SER A 369 8.99 -12.47 -1.02
CA SER A 369 9.60 -11.18 -0.72
C SER A 369 10.90 -11.40 0.05
N HIS A 370 12.03 -11.00 -0.53
CA HIS A 370 13.34 -10.98 0.12
C HIS A 370 13.48 -9.82 1.13
N ARG A 371 12.36 -9.38 1.73
CA ARG A 371 12.32 -8.32 2.74
C ARG A 371 11.42 -8.71 3.90
N VAL A 372 11.96 -8.63 5.10
CA VAL A 372 11.26 -8.95 6.36
C VAL A 372 11.17 -7.72 7.24
N GLY A 373 9.97 -7.45 7.74
CA GLY A 373 9.70 -6.46 8.77
C GLY A 373 9.60 -7.13 10.13
N VAL A 374 10.25 -6.55 11.14
CA VAL A 374 10.22 -7.03 12.52
C VAL A 374 9.62 -5.94 13.39
N TYR A 375 8.62 -6.30 14.18
CA TYR A 375 7.99 -5.42 15.16
C TYR A 375 8.13 -6.03 16.55
N VAL A 376 8.60 -5.24 17.51
CA VAL A 376 8.62 -5.62 18.92
C VAL A 376 7.89 -4.58 19.76
N ASP A 377 7.08 -5.04 20.69
CA ASP A 377 6.53 -4.27 21.80
C ASP A 377 7.06 -4.91 23.09
N CYS A 378 8.18 -4.37 23.60
CA CYS A 378 8.85 -4.95 24.75
C CYS A 378 7.96 -4.95 26.01
N PRO A 379 7.26 -3.83 26.36
CA PRO A 379 6.33 -3.83 27.48
C PRO A 379 5.16 -4.81 27.33
N ALA A 380 4.63 -4.99 26.11
CA ALA A 380 3.55 -5.94 25.86
C ALA A 380 4.03 -7.38 25.67
N GLY A 381 5.34 -7.62 25.63
CA GLY A 381 5.88 -8.96 25.46
C GLY A 381 5.64 -9.56 24.07
N THR A 382 5.48 -8.72 23.04
CA THR A 382 5.10 -9.16 21.69
C THR A 382 6.27 -8.98 20.72
N LEU A 383 6.61 -10.03 19.95
CA LEU A 383 7.55 -9.96 18.83
C LEU A 383 6.90 -10.57 17.59
N SER A 384 6.74 -9.78 16.53
CA SER A 384 6.08 -10.17 15.29
C SER A 384 7.00 -10.03 14.08
N PHE A 385 6.90 -11.00 13.17
CA PHE A 385 7.60 -11.03 11.89
C PHE A 385 6.61 -10.90 10.73
N TYR A 386 7.01 -10.16 9.70
CA TYR A 386 6.20 -9.88 8.52
C TYR A 386 7.03 -10.03 7.25
N SER A 387 6.46 -10.63 6.21
CA SER A 387 6.96 -10.51 4.85
C SER A 387 6.48 -9.16 4.29
N VAL A 388 7.40 -8.36 3.75
CA VAL A 388 7.11 -7.00 3.30
C VAL A 388 6.84 -7.00 1.79
N SER A 389 5.63 -6.68 1.37
CA SER A 389 5.32 -6.41 -0.05
C SER A 389 5.21 -4.89 -0.29
N PRO A 390 5.25 -4.39 -1.55
CA PRO A 390 5.16 -2.96 -1.84
C PRO A 390 3.99 -2.26 -1.14
N ASP A 391 2.83 -2.92 -1.09
CA ASP A 391 1.59 -2.32 -0.60
C ASP A 391 1.11 -2.86 0.76
N THR A 392 1.67 -3.98 1.26
CA THR A 392 1.16 -4.64 2.48
C THR A 392 2.24 -5.35 3.31
N LEU A 393 2.01 -5.44 4.63
CA LEU A 393 2.75 -6.32 5.54
C LEU A 393 1.98 -7.63 5.71
N ILE A 394 2.55 -8.74 5.25
CA ILE A 394 1.96 -10.07 5.39
C ILE A 394 2.51 -10.67 6.69
N HIS A 395 1.65 -10.90 7.68
CA HIS A 395 2.04 -11.51 8.95
C HIS A 395 2.59 -12.93 8.74
N LEU A 396 3.75 -13.22 9.32
CA LEU A 396 4.37 -14.54 9.31
C LEU A 396 4.16 -15.24 10.65
N HIS A 397 4.57 -14.60 11.75
CA HIS A 397 4.50 -15.19 13.08
C HIS A 397 4.58 -14.14 14.18
N THR A 398 4.05 -14.47 15.36
CA THR A 398 4.18 -13.66 16.58
C THR A 398 4.52 -14.54 17.77
N PHE A 399 5.59 -14.18 18.49
CA PHE A 399 5.88 -14.67 19.83
C PHE A 399 5.22 -13.76 20.87
N ASN A 400 4.56 -14.37 21.85
CA ASN A 400 4.07 -13.70 23.05
C ASN A 400 4.83 -14.29 24.24
N THR A 401 5.60 -13.45 24.94
CA THR A 401 6.43 -13.87 26.08
C THR A 401 6.70 -12.68 27.01
N THR A 402 7.16 -12.94 28.22
CA THR A 402 7.62 -11.86 29.11
C THR A 402 9.12 -11.69 28.93
N PHE A 403 9.54 -10.54 28.40
CA PHE A 403 10.95 -10.21 28.30
C PHE A 403 11.50 -9.76 29.65
N THR A 404 12.55 -10.41 30.13
CA THR A 404 13.16 -10.18 31.45
C THR A 404 14.34 -9.22 31.38
N GLU A 405 14.92 -9.04 30.19
CA GLU A 405 16.11 -8.21 29.96
C GLU A 405 15.96 -7.40 28.66
N THR A 406 16.88 -6.44 28.48
CA THR A 406 16.96 -5.66 27.24
C THR A 406 17.25 -6.56 26.04
N LEU A 407 16.47 -6.39 24.97
CA LEU A 407 16.60 -7.17 23.74
C LEU A 407 17.53 -6.48 22.75
N TYR A 408 18.30 -7.28 22.02
CA TYR A 408 19.21 -6.84 20.98
C TYR A 408 18.85 -7.56 19.67
N PRO A 409 18.60 -6.84 18.58
CA PRO A 409 18.46 -7.44 17.26
C PRO A 409 19.74 -8.17 16.87
N GLY A 410 19.61 -9.30 16.18
CA GLY A 410 20.72 -10.13 15.75
C GLY A 410 20.47 -10.76 14.39
N PHE A 411 21.57 -11.08 13.71
CA PHE A 411 21.54 -11.74 12.41
C PHE A 411 22.49 -12.92 12.39
N GLY A 412 22.04 -14.04 11.85
CA GLY A 412 22.84 -15.25 11.62
C GLY A 412 22.86 -15.64 10.14
N PHE A 413 23.91 -16.36 9.72
CA PHE A 413 24.15 -16.68 8.31
C PHE A 413 24.55 -18.15 8.18
N TRP A 414 23.77 -18.96 7.47
CA TRP A 414 24.03 -20.39 7.36
C TRP A 414 24.93 -20.75 6.17
N SER A 415 24.72 -20.12 5.02
CA SER A 415 25.44 -20.41 3.78
C SER A 415 26.34 -19.24 3.33
N PHE A 416 27.49 -19.57 2.74
CA PHE A 416 28.39 -18.56 2.18
C PHE A 416 27.69 -17.72 1.12
N GLY A 417 27.99 -16.42 1.08
CA GLY A 417 27.32 -15.46 0.19
C GLY A 417 26.00 -14.92 0.73
N SER A 418 25.42 -15.53 1.77
CA SER A 418 24.22 -15.01 2.44
C SER A 418 24.46 -13.60 2.96
N SER A 419 23.45 -12.75 2.83
CA SER A 419 23.58 -11.34 3.21
C SER A 419 22.30 -10.77 3.81
N VAL A 420 22.49 -9.76 4.67
CA VAL A 420 21.43 -8.96 5.27
C VAL A 420 21.77 -7.48 5.07
N SER A 421 20.82 -6.71 4.57
CA SER A 421 20.90 -5.27 4.41
C SER A 421 19.83 -4.61 5.27
N LEU A 422 20.23 -3.72 6.18
CA LEU A 422 19.31 -2.92 6.99
C LEU A 422 18.62 -1.89 6.09
N CYS A 423 17.28 -1.87 6.04
CA CYS A 423 16.56 -0.86 5.26
C CYS A 423 16.62 0.50 5.99
N ALA A 424 16.67 1.61 5.25
CA ALA A 424 16.55 2.95 5.83
C ALA A 424 15.09 3.42 5.80
N ASP A 425 14.68 4.27 6.75
CA ASP A 425 13.40 4.95 6.62
C ASP A 425 13.51 5.99 5.50
N ALA A 426 12.93 5.69 4.34
CA ALA A 426 12.88 6.61 3.21
C ALA A 426 12.28 7.98 3.57
N ARG A 427 11.51 8.07 4.67
CA ARG A 427 10.80 9.28 5.11
C ARG A 427 11.63 10.20 6.03
N LYS A 428 12.62 9.69 6.76
CA LYS A 428 13.48 10.52 7.64
C LYS A 428 14.51 11.38 6.90
N ARG A 429 14.78 11.08 5.62
CA ARG A 429 15.63 11.92 4.75
C ARG A 429 15.00 13.29 4.45
N GLN A 430 13.69 13.46 4.60
CA GLN A 430 13.03 14.77 4.36
C GLN A 430 12.99 15.70 5.59
N LEU A 431 13.31 15.22 6.79
CA LEU A 431 13.08 15.97 8.06
C LEU A 431 14.36 16.43 8.77
N THR A 432 15.55 16.04 8.31
CA THR A 432 16.83 16.33 8.98
C THR A 432 17.66 17.47 8.37
N GLU A 433 17.19 18.10 7.29
CA GLU A 433 17.78 19.35 6.77
C GLU A 433 16.82 20.53 6.96
N LYS A 434 16.80 21.09 8.17
CA LYS A 434 16.42 22.51 8.36
C LYS A 434 17.65 23.26 8.86
N PRO A 435 18.14 24.29 8.15
CA PRO A 435 19.19 25.14 8.67
C PRO A 435 18.63 26.00 9.81
N SER A 436 19.33 25.98 10.93
CA SER A 436 19.08 26.85 12.08
C SER A 436 19.35 28.31 11.68
N HIS A 437 18.29 29.08 11.40
CA HIS A 437 18.38 30.54 11.37
C HIS A 437 17.60 31.13 12.54
N ARG A 438 18.38 31.66 13.48
CA ARG A 438 18.01 32.62 14.51
C ARG A 438 17.56 33.89 13.81
N ILE A 439 16.30 34.29 13.95
CA ILE A 439 15.84 35.63 13.58
C ILE A 439 15.20 36.25 14.82
N GLU A 440 15.90 37.23 15.38
CA GLU A 440 15.38 38.16 16.37
C GLU A 440 14.41 39.13 15.69
N GLY A 441 13.31 39.43 16.41
CA GLY A 441 12.56 40.68 16.28
C GLY A 441 11.64 40.80 15.08
N PHE A 442 10.34 40.57 15.28
CA PHE A 442 9.32 41.52 14.82
C PHE A 442 8.09 41.44 15.75
N THR A 443 7.64 42.63 16.12
CA THR A 443 6.69 43.00 17.16
C THR A 443 5.26 42.53 16.87
N MET A 444 4.56 42.12 17.94
CA MET A 444 3.12 41.88 17.94
C MET A 444 2.34 43.15 17.53
N ILE A 445 1.37 42.97 16.62
CA ILE A 445 0.17 43.80 16.57
C ILE A 445 -0.99 42.93 17.07
N LYS A 446 -1.61 43.40 18.16
CA LYS A 446 -2.77 42.83 18.83
C LYS A 446 -4.03 43.60 18.38
N ALA A 447 -5.19 42.99 18.66
CA ALA A 447 -6.56 43.52 18.63
C ALA A 447 -7.32 43.31 17.31
N SER A 448 -8.59 42.88 17.27
CA SER A 448 -9.59 42.72 18.35
C SER A 448 -10.81 41.96 17.81
N CYS A 449 -11.52 41.29 18.72
CA CYS A 449 -12.88 40.80 18.54
C CYS A 449 -13.87 41.88 18.07
N VAL A 450 -14.79 41.50 17.18
CA VAL A 450 -16.15 42.05 17.15
C VAL A 450 -17.13 40.90 16.93
N SER A 451 -18.15 40.89 17.77
CA SER A 451 -19.20 39.88 17.92
C SER A 451 -20.36 40.01 16.93
N SER A 452 -21.08 38.89 16.80
CA SER A 452 -22.55 38.77 16.66
C SER A 452 -23.26 39.25 15.39
N VAL A 453 -23.86 38.31 14.63
CA VAL A 453 -25.25 38.40 14.16
C VAL A 453 -25.91 37.01 14.22
N LYS A 454 -27.20 37.02 14.58
CA LYS A 454 -28.10 35.94 15.00
C LYS A 454 -28.57 35.00 13.87
N ALA A 455 -29.07 33.86 14.34
CA ALA A 455 -29.81 32.81 13.66
C ALA A 455 -31.10 33.27 12.94
N ASP A 456 -31.45 32.52 11.88
CA ASP A 456 -32.84 32.18 11.56
C ASP A 456 -32.92 30.73 11.06
N THR A 457 -34.00 30.07 11.47
CA THR A 457 -34.35 28.65 11.24
C THR A 457 -35.18 28.59 9.94
N GLN A 458 -35.14 27.56 9.09
CA GLN A 458 -36.03 26.38 9.06
C GLN A 458 -35.95 25.67 7.66
N PRO A 459 -36.64 24.55 7.36
CA PRO A 459 -36.11 23.18 7.45
C PRO A 459 -36.15 22.36 6.13
N GLY A 460 -35.43 21.24 6.12
CA GLY A 460 -35.78 20.04 5.35
C GLY A 460 -35.27 19.96 3.91
N LEU A 461 -34.39 18.98 3.65
CA LEU A 461 -34.55 17.94 2.63
C LEU A 461 -33.38 16.96 2.79
N SER A 462 -33.73 15.70 3.06
CA SER A 462 -32.83 14.55 3.06
C SER A 462 -32.38 14.24 1.64
N GLU A 463 -31.07 14.22 1.40
CA GLU A 463 -30.50 13.50 0.26
C GLU A 463 -29.44 12.52 0.77
N ASP A 464 -29.77 11.25 0.54
CA ASP A 464 -28.87 10.10 0.57
C ASP A 464 -27.53 10.45 -0.08
N ASN A 465 -26.46 10.39 0.70
CA ASN A 465 -25.10 10.37 0.15
C ASN A 465 -24.46 9.02 0.49
N THR A 466 -24.82 8.03 -0.32
CA THR A 466 -24.04 6.81 -0.52
C THR A 466 -22.66 7.23 -1.02
N LYS A 467 -21.69 7.37 -0.10
CA LYS A 467 -20.27 7.54 -0.46
C LYS A 467 -19.83 6.29 -1.21
N MET A 468 -19.87 6.33 -2.54
CA MET A 468 -19.37 5.27 -3.39
C MET A 468 -17.85 5.18 -3.26
N ILE A 469 -17.34 3.96 -3.14
CA ILE A 469 -15.91 3.65 -3.00
C ILE A 469 -15.25 3.93 -4.35
N GLU A 470 -14.32 4.88 -4.38
CA GLU A 470 -13.46 5.15 -5.54
C GLU A 470 -12.43 4.02 -5.67
N SER A 471 -12.39 3.36 -6.82
CA SER A 471 -11.49 2.25 -7.10
C SER A 471 -10.50 2.65 -8.21
N SER A 472 -9.21 2.36 -8.04
CA SER A 472 -8.21 2.65 -9.07
C SER A 472 -8.07 1.49 -10.06
N PHE A 473 -7.83 1.79 -11.33
CA PHE A 473 -7.50 0.80 -12.36
C PHE A 473 -6.30 1.25 -13.20
N THR A 474 -5.55 0.28 -13.71
CA THR A 474 -4.54 0.51 -14.75
C THR A 474 -5.12 0.03 -16.09
N PRO A 475 -5.29 0.90 -17.09
CA PRO A 475 -5.83 0.50 -18.39
C PRO A 475 -4.86 -0.40 -19.15
N GLU A 476 -5.40 -1.19 -20.07
CA GLU A 476 -4.61 -1.79 -21.14
C GLU A 476 -4.15 -0.69 -22.10
N VAL A 477 -2.86 -0.67 -22.42
CA VAL A 477 -2.23 0.36 -23.26
C VAL A 477 -1.70 -0.29 -24.53
N TYR A 478 -2.07 0.26 -25.68
CA TYR A 478 -1.54 -0.17 -26.97
C TYR A 478 -1.35 1.04 -27.90
N GLY A 479 -0.41 0.92 -28.84
CA GLY A 479 -0.01 2.01 -29.72
C GLY A 479 -0.28 1.70 -31.19
N GLU A 480 -0.92 2.62 -31.90
CA GLU A 480 -1.04 2.60 -33.37
C GLU A 480 -0.55 3.93 -33.93
N SER A 481 0.32 3.92 -34.95
CA SER A 481 0.63 5.08 -35.80
C SER A 481 0.79 6.41 -35.05
N ALA A 482 1.69 6.44 -34.06
CA ALA A 482 2.02 7.60 -33.20
C ALA A 482 0.97 8.05 -32.14
N HIS A 483 -0.08 7.26 -31.92
CA HIS A 483 -1.10 7.48 -30.89
C HIS A 483 -1.10 6.35 -29.85
N ILE A 484 -1.49 6.69 -28.62
CA ILE A 484 -1.69 5.73 -27.53
C ILE A 484 -3.19 5.59 -27.29
N PHE A 485 -3.65 4.35 -27.18
CA PHE A 485 -4.99 4.02 -26.77
C PHE A 485 -4.98 3.41 -25.37
N TYR A 486 -5.97 3.78 -24.59
CA TYR A 486 -6.23 3.25 -23.27
C TYR A 486 -7.56 2.51 -23.31
N SER A 487 -7.54 1.22 -22.96
CA SER A 487 -8.72 0.37 -22.88
C SER A 487 -8.98 -0.07 -21.44
N PHE A 488 -10.24 -0.07 -21.02
CA PHE A 488 -10.63 -0.58 -19.72
C PHE A 488 -12.00 -1.26 -19.77
N ARG A 489 -12.04 -2.52 -19.34
CA ARG A 489 -13.29 -3.26 -19.17
C ARG A 489 -13.81 -3.08 -17.75
N CYS A 490 -14.86 -2.29 -17.63
CA CYS A 490 -15.43 -1.90 -16.35
C CYS A 490 -16.27 -3.07 -15.80
N PRO A 491 -16.03 -3.54 -14.57
CA PRO A 491 -16.66 -4.76 -14.05
C PRO A 491 -18.14 -4.59 -13.69
N GLY A 492 -18.63 -3.36 -13.54
CA GLY A 492 -20.00 -3.06 -13.12
C GLY A 492 -20.14 -1.60 -12.68
N GLN A 493 -21.20 -1.31 -11.92
CA GLN A 493 -21.45 0.03 -11.39
C GLN A 493 -20.36 0.44 -10.39
N GLY A 494 -19.85 1.66 -10.50
CA GLY A 494 -18.85 2.21 -9.57
C GLY A 494 -18.07 3.40 -10.14
N VAL A 495 -17.21 3.97 -9.31
CA VAL A 495 -16.32 5.08 -9.66
C VAL A 495 -14.90 4.54 -9.83
N PHE A 496 -14.31 4.77 -11.00
CA PHE A 496 -13.04 4.17 -11.42
C PHE A 496 -12.02 5.24 -11.82
N GLN A 497 -10.91 5.35 -11.09
CA GLN A 497 -9.80 6.27 -11.39
C GLN A 497 -8.68 5.56 -12.17
N CYS A 498 -8.31 6.11 -13.32
CA CYS A 498 -7.18 5.64 -14.12
C CYS A 498 -5.85 6.07 -13.49
N THR A 499 -4.96 5.10 -13.22
CA THR A 499 -3.63 5.36 -12.63
C THR A 499 -2.66 6.03 -13.60
N LEU A 500 -2.88 5.94 -14.92
CA LEU A 500 -1.96 6.47 -15.94
C LEU A 500 -2.33 7.88 -16.43
N THR A 501 -3.63 8.16 -16.58
CA THR A 501 -4.12 9.46 -17.09
C THR A 501 -4.76 10.32 -16.01
N GLY A 502 -5.07 9.77 -14.84
CA GLY A 502 -5.80 10.45 -13.79
C GLY A 502 -7.31 10.62 -14.06
N LEU A 503 -7.84 10.22 -15.22
CA LEU A 503 -9.28 10.31 -15.48
C LEU A 503 -10.09 9.47 -14.51
N VAL A 504 -11.23 9.99 -14.04
CA VAL A 504 -12.19 9.22 -13.24
C VAL A 504 -13.49 9.07 -14.01
N PHE A 505 -14.01 7.84 -14.03
CA PHE A 505 -15.27 7.48 -14.67
C PHE A 505 -16.26 6.99 -13.61
N ASP A 506 -17.39 7.68 -13.44
CA ASP A 506 -18.56 7.14 -12.74
C ASP A 506 -19.40 6.35 -13.74
N ILE A 507 -19.55 5.05 -13.51
CA ILE A 507 -20.12 4.10 -14.44
C ILE A 507 -21.35 3.45 -13.82
N SER A 508 -22.43 3.39 -14.61
CA SER A 508 -23.73 2.85 -14.21
C SER A 508 -23.86 1.34 -14.40
N GLN A 509 -23.14 0.76 -15.35
CA GLN A 509 -23.25 -0.63 -15.76
C GLN A 509 -21.97 -1.12 -16.44
N GLN A 510 -21.83 -2.45 -16.59
CA GLN A 510 -20.69 -3.04 -17.28
C GLN A 510 -20.55 -2.49 -18.72
N ALA A 511 -19.37 -1.91 -19.00
CA ALA A 511 -19.04 -1.32 -20.29
C ALA A 511 -17.54 -1.39 -20.57
N GLU A 512 -17.17 -1.25 -21.84
CA GLU A 512 -15.78 -1.15 -22.28
C GLU A 512 -15.51 0.30 -22.65
N LEU A 513 -14.48 0.88 -22.04
CA LEU A 513 -14.01 2.24 -22.32
C LEU A 513 -12.80 2.16 -23.23
N LEU A 514 -12.82 2.98 -24.27
CA LEU A 514 -11.69 3.19 -25.15
C LEU A 514 -11.46 4.69 -25.28
N TYR A 515 -10.27 5.15 -24.92
CA TYR A 515 -9.95 6.57 -25.02
C TYR A 515 -8.50 6.82 -25.40
N LYS A 516 -8.24 8.03 -25.90
CA LYS A 516 -6.91 8.51 -26.27
C LYS A 516 -6.83 10.01 -26.11
N THR A 517 -5.60 10.55 -26.04
CA THR A 517 -5.40 11.98 -26.21
C THR A 517 -5.43 12.35 -27.70
N VAL A 518 -6.01 13.52 -27.99
CA VAL A 518 -6.11 14.08 -29.34
C VAL A 518 -5.61 15.52 -29.32
N GLN A 519 -5.18 16.01 -30.48
CA GLN A 519 -4.64 17.35 -30.58
C GLN A 519 -5.75 18.40 -30.52
N TRP A 520 -5.50 19.49 -29.81
CA TRP A 520 -6.35 20.68 -29.83
C TRP A 520 -6.35 21.33 -31.21
N ASP A 521 -7.53 21.69 -31.72
CA ASP A 521 -7.64 22.59 -32.87
C ASP A 521 -7.44 24.03 -32.39
N GLU A 522 -6.29 24.61 -32.74
CA GLU A 522 -5.95 25.99 -32.40
C GLU A 522 -6.96 27.01 -32.94
N LYS A 523 -7.58 26.74 -34.10
CA LYS A 523 -8.59 27.65 -34.67
C LYS A 523 -9.84 27.67 -33.80
N LEU A 524 -10.28 26.51 -33.30
CA LEU A 524 -11.44 26.42 -32.39
C LEU A 524 -11.16 27.12 -31.05
N LEU A 525 -9.96 26.96 -30.49
CA LEU A 525 -9.55 27.67 -29.28
C LEU A 525 -9.50 29.20 -29.48
N GLN A 526 -8.95 29.65 -30.61
CA GLN A 526 -8.89 31.08 -30.95
C GLN A 526 -10.28 31.69 -31.16
N GLN A 527 -11.18 31.01 -31.88
CA GLN A 527 -12.55 31.48 -32.11
C GLN A 527 -13.36 31.60 -30.82
N SER A 528 -13.13 30.69 -29.86
CA SER A 528 -13.82 30.68 -28.57
C SER A 528 -13.18 31.55 -27.49
N ASN A 529 -12.06 32.24 -27.79
CA ASN A 529 -11.25 32.96 -26.80
C ASN A 529 -10.88 32.09 -25.58
N LYS A 530 -10.49 30.83 -25.83
CA LYS A 530 -10.09 29.87 -24.80
C LYS A 530 -8.65 29.38 -25.03
N MET A 531 -7.99 28.97 -23.95
CA MET A 531 -6.65 28.36 -23.99
C MET A 531 -6.71 26.97 -23.35
N ALA A 532 -6.01 25.98 -23.89
CA ALA A 532 -5.96 24.65 -23.28
C ALA A 532 -5.44 24.71 -21.83
N ALA A 533 -6.10 23.97 -20.94
CA ALA A 533 -5.73 23.81 -19.53
C ALA A 533 -5.36 22.36 -19.17
N GLY A 534 -5.31 21.49 -20.17
CA GLY A 534 -5.03 20.06 -20.04
C GLY A 534 -5.09 19.35 -21.40
N PRO A 535 -4.82 18.04 -21.41
CA PRO A 535 -5.02 17.21 -22.60
C PRO A 535 -6.49 17.20 -23.03
N LEU A 536 -6.71 17.01 -24.33
CA LEU A 536 -8.03 16.74 -24.91
C LEU A 536 -8.19 15.22 -25.06
N PHE A 537 -9.16 14.63 -24.37
CA PHE A 537 -9.40 13.19 -24.38
C PHE A 537 -10.58 12.85 -25.28
N ASN A 538 -10.33 12.05 -26.32
CA ASN A 538 -11.40 11.42 -27.10
C ASN A 538 -11.78 10.11 -26.43
N ILE A 539 -13.01 10.02 -25.93
CA ILE A 539 -13.52 8.93 -25.11
C ILE A 539 -14.69 8.28 -25.83
N LYS A 540 -14.67 6.95 -25.87
CA LYS A 540 -15.75 6.11 -26.39
C LYS A 540 -16.11 5.06 -25.35
N SER A 541 -17.38 4.68 -25.34
CA SER A 541 -17.85 3.53 -24.56
C SER A 541 -18.70 2.62 -25.42
N SER A 542 -18.64 1.31 -25.17
CA SER A 542 -19.46 0.32 -25.88
C SER A 542 -20.96 0.43 -25.56
N LYS A 543 -21.34 1.17 -24.51
CA LYS A 543 -22.72 1.48 -24.09
C LYS A 543 -22.78 2.88 -23.47
N ASP A 544 -23.96 3.46 -23.35
CA ASP A 544 -24.19 4.70 -22.60
C ASP A 544 -24.13 4.44 -21.08
N ALA A 545 -22.94 4.09 -20.59
CA ALA A 545 -22.72 3.64 -19.23
C ALA A 545 -22.07 4.70 -18.33
N VAL A 546 -21.35 5.68 -18.89
CA VAL A 546 -20.67 6.74 -18.13
C VAL A 546 -21.68 7.80 -17.71
N ARG A 547 -21.78 8.07 -16.41
CA ARG A 547 -22.65 9.10 -15.81
C ARG A 547 -21.90 10.41 -15.61
N GLN A 548 -20.72 10.32 -15.00
CA GLN A 548 -19.87 11.47 -14.70
C GLN A 548 -18.45 11.20 -15.19
N LEU A 549 -17.81 12.27 -15.66
CA LEU A 549 -16.40 12.28 -16.04
C LEU A 549 -15.68 13.29 -15.16
N HIS A 550 -14.60 12.86 -14.50
CA HIS A 550 -13.74 13.77 -13.75
C HIS A 550 -12.43 13.96 -14.51
N LEU A 551 -12.16 15.21 -14.90
CA LEU A 551 -10.97 15.61 -15.66
C LEU A 551 -9.91 16.16 -14.71
N PRO A 552 -8.68 15.64 -14.72
CA PRO A 552 -7.61 16.11 -13.84
C PRO A 552 -7.12 17.51 -14.22
N HIS A 553 -6.84 18.35 -13.21
CA HIS A 553 -6.22 19.67 -13.38
C HIS A 553 -4.97 19.82 -12.51
N CYS A 554 -4.14 20.81 -12.82
CA CYS A 554 -2.87 21.11 -12.15
C CYS A 554 -2.93 22.39 -11.31
N VAL A 555 -4.10 22.70 -10.72
CA VAL A 555 -4.33 23.97 -10.00
C VAL A 555 -4.37 23.71 -8.50
N PRO A 556 -3.56 24.40 -7.67
CA PRO A 556 -3.58 24.25 -6.22
C PRO A 556 -4.91 24.68 -5.58
N LYS A 557 -5.26 24.04 -4.46
CA LYS A 557 -6.54 24.19 -3.76
C LYS A 557 -6.89 25.63 -3.37
N ASP A 558 -5.91 26.39 -2.91
CA ASP A 558 -6.11 27.77 -2.42
C ASP A 558 -6.48 28.75 -3.55
N ASP A 559 -6.24 28.37 -4.81
CA ASP A 559 -6.47 29.20 -6.01
C ASP A 559 -7.73 28.80 -6.81
N LEU A 560 -8.43 27.74 -6.38
CA LEU A 560 -9.66 27.24 -7.01
C LEU A 560 -10.87 28.17 -6.85
N LEU A 561 -10.79 29.16 -5.96
CA LEU A 561 -11.86 30.17 -5.73
C LEU A 561 -12.09 31.11 -6.92
N SER A 562 -11.35 30.94 -8.03
CA SER A 562 -11.30 31.89 -9.13
C SER A 562 -12.28 31.65 -10.28
N ASN A 563 -13.01 30.53 -10.37
CA ASN A 563 -13.92 30.23 -11.49
C ASN A 563 -13.24 30.32 -12.89
N CYS A 564 -11.93 30.05 -13.01
CA CYS A 564 -11.17 30.24 -14.25
C CYS A 564 -11.12 29.01 -15.19
N LEU A 565 -11.44 27.81 -14.69
CA LEU A 565 -11.47 26.57 -15.47
C LEU A 565 -12.87 26.28 -16.01
N SER A 566 -12.95 25.96 -17.30
CA SER A 566 -14.16 25.44 -17.94
C SER A 566 -13.88 24.07 -18.55
N VAL A 567 -14.92 23.23 -18.65
CA VAL A 567 -14.85 22.00 -19.44
C VAL A 567 -15.39 22.28 -20.82
N VAL A 568 -14.79 21.68 -21.84
CA VAL A 568 -15.31 21.75 -23.20
C VAL A 568 -15.57 20.35 -23.73
N HIS A 569 -16.61 20.26 -24.52
CA HIS A 569 -17.02 19.06 -25.24
C HIS A 569 -17.01 19.38 -26.74
N ILE A 570 -16.25 18.60 -27.51
CA ILE A 570 -16.11 18.78 -28.96
C ILE A 570 -16.74 17.59 -29.67
N SER A 571 -17.89 17.84 -30.29
CA SER A 571 -18.65 16.88 -31.09
C SER A 571 -18.89 17.46 -32.48
N ASP A 572 -18.70 16.65 -33.53
CA ASP A 572 -18.91 17.05 -34.93
C ASP A 572 -18.17 18.34 -35.37
N GLY A 573 -17.03 18.61 -34.73
CA GLY A 573 -16.21 19.79 -35.01
C GLY A 573 -16.67 21.08 -34.30
N GLU A 574 -17.75 21.01 -33.51
CA GLU A 574 -18.25 22.14 -32.73
C GLU A 574 -17.79 22.06 -31.27
N MET A 575 -17.33 23.18 -30.72
CA MET A 575 -16.84 23.30 -29.35
C MET A 575 -17.90 23.89 -28.44
N ASN A 576 -18.41 23.07 -27.51
CA ASN A 576 -19.40 23.46 -26.51
C ASN A 576 -18.76 23.62 -25.13
N VAL A 577 -18.95 24.77 -24.49
CA VAL A 577 -18.44 25.01 -23.12
C VAL A 577 -19.45 24.48 -22.12
N LEU A 578 -19.04 23.52 -21.30
CA LEU A 578 -19.81 22.93 -20.23
C LEU A 578 -19.48 23.59 -18.89
N LYS A 579 -20.51 23.82 -18.07
CA LYS A 579 -20.34 24.30 -16.70
C LYS A 579 -19.95 23.11 -15.81
N PRO A 580 -18.87 23.19 -15.03
CA PRO A 580 -18.52 22.17 -14.05
C PRO A 580 -19.65 21.94 -13.05
N LEU A 581 -19.93 20.67 -12.72
CA LEU A 581 -20.80 20.29 -11.60
C LEU A 581 -20.11 20.61 -10.27
N LYS A 582 -18.83 20.23 -10.17
CA LYS A 582 -17.99 20.44 -9.00
C LYS A 582 -16.53 20.52 -9.41
N ILE A 583 -15.77 21.40 -8.79
CA ILE A 583 -14.31 21.45 -8.90
C ILE A 583 -13.75 20.99 -7.55
N THR A 584 -12.91 19.97 -7.58
CA THR A 584 -12.22 19.40 -6.41
C THR A 584 -10.77 19.87 -6.40
N ASP A 585 -9.98 19.40 -5.44
CA ASP A 585 -8.55 19.75 -5.35
C ASP A 585 -7.73 19.21 -6.54
N THR A 586 -8.24 18.21 -7.25
CA THR A 586 -7.51 17.48 -8.30
C THR A 586 -8.29 17.31 -9.60
N HIS A 587 -9.62 17.41 -9.59
CA HIS A 587 -10.47 17.16 -10.74
C HIS A 587 -11.62 18.15 -10.92
N VAL A 588 -12.00 18.37 -12.16
CA VAL A 588 -13.24 19.03 -12.58
C VAL A 588 -14.26 17.96 -12.98
N ILE A 589 -15.43 17.97 -12.33
CA ILE A 589 -16.49 16.97 -12.51
C ILE A 589 -17.57 17.51 -13.46
N VAL A 590 -17.97 16.72 -14.45
CA VAL A 590 -19.08 17.01 -15.37
C VAL A 590 -20.02 15.82 -15.54
N GLU A 591 -21.31 16.12 -15.71
CA GLU A 591 -22.34 15.14 -16.10
C GLU A 591 -22.57 15.20 -17.60
N PHE A 592 -22.55 14.06 -18.28
CA PHE A 592 -22.87 14.04 -19.71
C PHE A 592 -23.27 12.66 -20.25
N PRO A 593 -24.29 12.57 -21.13
CA PRO A 593 -24.78 11.30 -21.66
C PRO A 593 -24.07 10.78 -22.92
N HIS A 594 -23.40 11.65 -23.70
CA HIS A 594 -22.78 11.24 -24.99
C HIS A 594 -21.27 11.49 -25.00
N LEU A 595 -20.48 10.43 -25.18
CA LEU A 595 -19.03 10.52 -25.12
C LEU A 595 -18.44 10.95 -26.48
N SER A 596 -17.59 11.99 -26.46
CA SER A 596 -16.76 12.39 -27.59
C SER A 596 -15.40 12.92 -27.10
N SER A 597 -14.99 14.13 -27.49
CA SER A 597 -13.75 14.76 -27.03
C SER A 597 -14.02 15.73 -25.87
N PHE A 598 -13.34 15.54 -24.74
CA PHE A 598 -13.45 16.38 -23.54
C PHE A 598 -12.10 16.94 -23.11
N GLY A 599 -12.06 18.20 -22.72
CA GLY A 599 -10.83 18.85 -22.26
C GLY A 599 -11.12 20.02 -21.33
N LEU A 600 -10.08 20.45 -20.61
CA LEU A 600 -10.14 21.66 -19.78
C LEU A 600 -9.59 22.86 -20.55
N VAL A 601 -10.22 24.02 -20.35
CA VAL A 601 -9.76 25.30 -20.91
C VAL A 601 -9.79 26.43 -19.90
N TRP A 602 -8.88 27.38 -20.10
CA TRP A 602 -8.81 28.68 -19.45
C TRP A 602 -9.55 29.75 -20.26
N ASP A 603 -10.19 30.69 -19.56
CA ASP A 603 -10.76 31.90 -20.15
C ASP A 603 -9.68 32.93 -20.50
N ILE A 604 -9.52 33.29 -21.78
CA ILE A 604 -8.49 34.26 -22.22
C ILE A 604 -8.79 35.69 -21.71
N ILE A 605 -10.06 36.03 -21.47
CA ILE A 605 -10.45 37.39 -21.06
C ILE A 605 -9.96 37.75 -19.64
N ARG A 606 -9.56 36.77 -18.82
CA ARG A 606 -8.87 36.99 -17.52
C ARG A 606 -7.35 37.00 -17.64
N ARG A 607 -6.84 37.47 -18.79
CA ARG A 607 -5.45 37.49 -19.29
C ARG A 607 -4.33 37.86 -18.32
N PHE A 608 -4.63 38.46 -17.17
CA PHE A 608 -3.67 38.92 -16.16
C PHE A 608 -3.49 37.96 -14.96
N TRP A 609 -4.21 36.84 -14.90
CA TRP A 609 -4.19 35.93 -13.74
C TRP A 609 -2.95 35.01 -13.65
N ASN A 610 -2.15 34.89 -14.73
CA ASN A 610 -1.32 33.68 -14.93
C ASN A 610 0.14 33.72 -14.44
N LYS A 611 0.73 34.87 -14.09
CA LYS A 611 2.15 34.90 -13.67
C LYS A 611 2.37 34.65 -12.18
N GLU A 612 1.42 35.02 -11.33
CA GLU A 612 1.59 35.00 -9.88
C GLU A 612 1.03 33.73 -9.22
N LYS A 613 0.38 32.86 -10.00
CA LYS A 613 -0.30 31.67 -9.50
C LYS A 613 0.48 30.42 -9.91
N PRO A 614 0.89 29.56 -8.95
CA PRO A 614 1.59 28.34 -9.27
C PRO A 614 0.63 27.30 -9.87
N VAL A 615 1.18 26.42 -10.69
CA VAL A 615 0.55 25.16 -11.09
C VAL A 615 1.32 23.99 -10.50
N LEU A 616 0.61 22.90 -10.21
CA LEU A 616 1.22 21.62 -9.90
C LEU A 616 2.00 21.14 -11.13
N GLY A 617 3.29 20.92 -10.94
CA GLY A 617 4.25 20.50 -11.93
C GLY A 617 4.82 19.12 -11.66
N GLN A 618 5.41 18.55 -12.70
CA GLN A 618 6.17 17.31 -12.66
C GLN A 618 7.52 17.48 -13.38
N VAL A 619 8.57 16.93 -12.78
CA VAL A 619 9.89 16.74 -13.39
C VAL A 619 10.00 15.31 -13.94
N LEU A 620 10.13 15.16 -15.26
CA LEU A 620 10.37 13.85 -15.91
C LEU A 620 11.81 13.74 -16.41
N LEU A 621 12.37 12.55 -16.29
CA LEU A 621 13.75 12.26 -16.61
C LEU A 621 13.85 11.13 -17.61
N PHE A 622 14.58 11.37 -18.70
CA PHE A 622 14.78 10.42 -19.78
C PHE A 622 16.25 10.31 -20.14
N LEU A 623 16.85 9.15 -19.91
CA LEU A 623 18.27 8.90 -20.19
C LEU A 623 18.44 8.34 -21.60
N ARG A 624 19.10 9.10 -22.48
CA ARG A 624 19.47 8.66 -23.83
C ARG A 624 20.68 7.73 -23.80
N LEU A 625 20.77 6.88 -24.83
CA LEU A 625 21.92 6.02 -25.05
C LEU A 625 23.23 6.83 -25.16
N PRO A 626 24.33 6.35 -24.56
CA PRO A 626 25.63 6.98 -24.70
C PRO A 626 26.04 7.05 -26.18
N ASN A 627 26.55 8.20 -26.60
CA ASN A 627 27.09 8.34 -27.94
C ASN A 627 28.43 7.59 -28.02
N PRO A 628 28.56 6.57 -28.88
CA PRO A 628 29.73 5.69 -28.91
C PRO A 628 31.01 6.44 -29.33
N LYS A 629 30.90 7.54 -30.08
CA LYS A 629 32.04 8.34 -30.52
C LYS A 629 32.55 9.30 -29.44
N THR A 630 31.64 9.84 -28.61
CA THR A 630 32.00 10.88 -27.64
C THR A 630 32.10 10.35 -26.22
N GLN A 631 31.68 9.10 -25.95
CA GLN A 631 31.66 8.49 -24.62
C GLN A 631 30.93 9.39 -23.59
N LYS A 632 29.84 10.01 -24.04
CA LYS A 632 28.97 10.88 -23.24
C LYS A 632 27.52 10.43 -23.42
N GLN A 633 26.74 10.54 -22.35
CA GLN A 633 25.31 10.25 -22.36
C GLN A 633 24.53 11.53 -22.05
N ASN A 634 23.30 11.62 -22.57
CA ASN A 634 22.44 12.77 -22.34
C ASN A 634 21.26 12.37 -21.47
N LEU A 635 21.03 13.13 -20.40
CA LEU A 635 19.85 13.04 -19.57
C LEU A 635 18.93 14.21 -19.88
N ASN A 636 17.75 13.92 -20.42
CA ASN A 636 16.73 14.90 -20.74
C ASN A 636 15.87 15.15 -19.50
N VAL A 637 15.68 16.41 -19.16
CA VAL A 637 14.82 16.87 -18.07
C VAL A 637 13.64 17.64 -18.67
N PHE A 638 12.44 17.25 -18.28
CA PHE A 638 11.20 17.90 -18.70
C PHE A 638 10.53 18.52 -17.49
N LEU A 639 10.21 19.80 -17.57
CA LEU A 639 9.34 20.48 -16.62
C LEU A 639 7.96 20.60 -17.27
N LEU A 640 6.98 19.86 -16.76
CA LEU A 640 5.65 19.77 -17.35
C LEU A 640 4.55 19.97 -16.30
N PRO A 641 3.35 20.44 -16.67
CA PRO A 641 2.16 20.36 -15.82
C PRO A 641 1.85 18.94 -15.34
N SER A 642 1.41 18.77 -14.09
CA SER A 642 1.14 17.45 -13.48
C SER A 642 -0.01 16.68 -14.12
N ASN A 643 -0.89 17.34 -14.89
CA ASN A 643 -2.03 16.75 -15.58
C ASN A 643 -1.72 16.26 -17.01
N ILE A 644 -0.45 16.22 -17.40
CA ILE A 644 0.01 15.58 -18.64
C ILE A 644 0.36 14.11 -18.34
N PRO A 645 -0.23 13.13 -19.06
CA PRO A 645 0.08 11.71 -18.87
C PRO A 645 1.54 11.39 -19.24
N VAL A 646 2.26 10.72 -18.33
CA VAL A 646 3.67 10.36 -18.52
C VAL A 646 3.88 9.46 -19.75
N GLU A 647 2.95 8.52 -19.99
CA GLU A 647 3.01 7.61 -21.14
C GLU A 647 2.94 8.35 -22.49
N GLU A 648 2.26 9.50 -22.55
CA GLU A 648 2.21 10.34 -23.75
C GLU A 648 3.59 10.94 -24.07
N VAL A 649 4.30 11.42 -23.03
CA VAL A 649 5.66 11.95 -23.17
C VAL A 649 6.62 10.82 -23.55
N ARG A 650 6.53 9.68 -22.88
CA ARG A 650 7.38 8.51 -23.12
C ARG A 650 7.30 8.02 -24.56
N MET A 651 6.10 7.99 -25.14
CA MET A 651 5.90 7.58 -26.54
C MET A 651 6.48 8.53 -27.58
N LYS A 652 6.76 9.79 -27.23
CA LYS A 652 7.50 10.72 -28.09
C LYS A 652 9.02 10.61 -27.91
N HIS A 653 9.49 9.97 -26.83
CA HIS A 653 10.90 9.83 -26.46
C HIS A 653 11.36 8.37 -26.37
N ARG A 654 10.88 7.51 -27.29
CA ARG A 654 11.11 6.04 -27.26
C ARG A 654 12.57 5.61 -27.23
N TYR A 655 13.47 6.44 -27.77
CA TYR A 655 14.91 6.17 -27.76
C TYR A 655 15.62 6.55 -26.44
N SER A 656 14.85 6.81 -25.37
CA SER A 656 15.36 7.19 -24.06
C SER A 656 14.67 6.38 -22.96
N ASP A 657 15.42 5.96 -21.96
CA ASP A 657 14.87 5.23 -20.81
C ASP A 657 14.26 6.21 -19.82
N TYR A 658 12.98 6.05 -19.50
CA TYR A 658 12.30 6.83 -18.47
C TYR A 658 12.80 6.40 -17.08
N ILE A 659 13.18 7.36 -16.24
CA ILE A 659 13.62 7.11 -14.88
C ILE A 659 12.47 7.50 -13.92
N PRO A 660 11.81 6.53 -13.26
CA PRO A 660 10.70 6.82 -12.37
C PRO A 660 11.22 7.49 -11.10
N VAL A 661 10.90 8.78 -10.94
CA VAL A 661 11.26 9.58 -9.76
C VAL A 661 10.04 10.35 -9.25
N PRO A 662 9.91 10.58 -7.94
CA PRO A 662 8.88 11.48 -7.41
C PRO A 662 9.07 12.89 -7.98
N SER A 663 8.08 13.35 -8.73
CA SER A 663 8.21 14.51 -9.62
C SER A 663 7.40 15.74 -9.19
N ASN A 664 6.52 15.61 -8.19
CA ASN A 664 5.62 16.68 -7.75
C ASN A 664 6.37 17.93 -7.25
N CYS A 665 6.06 19.08 -7.86
CA CYS A 665 6.57 20.40 -7.50
C CYS A 665 5.58 21.49 -7.96
N GLU A 666 5.90 22.76 -7.74
CA GLU A 666 5.08 23.89 -8.20
C GLU A 666 5.86 24.73 -9.21
N PHE A 667 5.22 25.09 -10.32
CA PHE A 667 5.78 25.96 -11.33
C PHE A 667 4.91 27.18 -11.59
N PHE A 668 5.54 28.34 -11.71
CA PHE A 668 4.94 29.58 -12.18
C PHE A 668 5.11 29.72 -13.69
N LYS A 669 4.02 30.03 -14.40
CA LYS A 669 4.03 30.26 -15.84
C LYS A 669 4.94 31.44 -16.20
N ASP A 670 5.68 31.29 -17.28
CA ASP A 670 6.61 32.29 -17.85
C ASP A 670 7.76 32.69 -16.91
N CYS A 671 7.95 31.99 -15.79
CA CYS A 671 9.11 32.13 -14.93
C CYS A 671 10.29 31.32 -15.47
N ILE A 672 11.50 31.82 -15.23
CA ILE A 672 12.74 31.19 -15.67
C ILE A 672 13.19 30.18 -14.62
N TYR A 673 13.60 29.01 -15.08
CA TYR A 673 14.17 27.95 -14.26
C TYR A 673 15.57 27.60 -14.75
N THR A 674 16.38 27.07 -13.84
CA THR A 674 17.72 26.57 -14.12
C THR A 674 17.87 25.16 -13.56
N VAL A 675 18.74 24.35 -14.16
CA VAL A 675 19.06 23.01 -13.66
C VAL A 675 20.52 22.95 -13.25
N LEU A 676 20.78 22.50 -12.02
CA LEU A 676 22.10 22.22 -11.51
C LEU A 676 22.33 20.71 -11.45
N CYS A 677 23.42 20.27 -12.05
CA CYS A 677 23.92 18.90 -11.94
C CYS A 677 25.45 18.96 -11.83
N PRO A 678 26.03 18.73 -10.62
CA PRO A 678 27.46 18.94 -10.38
C PRO A 678 28.40 18.12 -11.27
N VAL A 679 27.96 16.94 -11.70
CA VAL A 679 28.72 16.01 -12.54
C VAL A 679 28.51 16.24 -14.04
N ALA A 680 27.69 17.23 -14.41
CA ALA A 680 27.41 17.53 -15.80
C ALA A 680 28.62 18.15 -16.50
N CYS A 681 28.92 17.63 -17.69
CA CYS A 681 29.87 18.25 -18.62
C CYS A 681 29.30 19.53 -19.25
N ARG A 682 27.98 19.57 -19.46
CA ARG A 682 27.26 20.66 -20.07
C ARG A 682 25.78 20.52 -19.76
N ILE A 683 25.11 21.65 -19.51
CA ILE A 683 23.65 21.73 -19.43
C ILE A 683 23.21 22.72 -20.51
N GLN A 684 22.19 22.38 -21.29
CA GLN A 684 21.64 23.26 -22.31
C GLN A 684 20.11 23.20 -22.33
N PRO A 685 19.42 24.35 -22.45
CA PRO A 685 19.95 25.70 -22.25
C PRO A 685 20.42 25.92 -20.80
N GLU A 686 21.07 27.05 -20.50
CA GLU A 686 21.48 27.36 -19.12
C GLU A 686 20.28 27.70 -18.23
N GLU A 687 19.31 28.39 -18.82
CA GLU A 687 18.04 28.76 -18.21
C GLU A 687 16.92 28.65 -19.26
N GLU A 688 15.72 28.31 -18.84
CA GLU A 688 14.56 28.15 -19.74
C GLU A 688 13.27 28.61 -19.05
N LYS A 689 12.33 29.13 -19.82
CA LYS A 689 11.02 29.54 -19.30
C LYS A 689 10.08 28.35 -19.19
N PHE A 690 9.33 28.28 -18.09
CA PHE A 690 8.26 27.29 -17.97
C PHE A 690 7.02 27.74 -18.74
N HIS A 691 6.57 26.90 -19.67
CA HIS A 691 5.38 27.12 -20.48
C HIS A 691 4.30 26.08 -20.18
N LEU A 692 3.02 26.49 -20.21
CA LEU A 692 1.86 25.61 -20.09
C LEU A 692 1.48 25.07 -21.47
N ASP A 693 2.33 24.23 -22.04
CA ASP A 693 2.13 23.67 -23.37
C ASP A 693 1.43 22.30 -23.28
N PHE A 694 0.24 22.22 -23.87
CA PHE A 694 -0.57 20.99 -23.99
C PHE A 694 -0.60 20.48 -25.45
N GLY A 695 0.48 20.76 -26.20
CA GLY A 695 0.65 20.35 -27.59
C GLY A 695 1.28 18.95 -27.72
N PRO A 696 1.29 18.37 -28.93
CA PRO A 696 1.76 17.00 -29.15
C PRO A 696 3.28 16.81 -29.09
N ASN A 697 4.03 17.91 -29.00
CA ASN A 697 5.48 17.93 -29.11
C ASN A 697 6.11 18.32 -27.78
N TYR A 698 6.37 17.33 -26.93
CA TYR A 698 7.08 17.53 -25.67
C TYR A 698 8.59 17.58 -25.96
N HIS A 699 9.20 18.76 -25.92
CA HIS A 699 10.65 18.90 -26.03
C HIS A 699 11.30 18.89 -24.64
N PRO A 700 12.52 18.34 -24.49
CA PRO A 700 13.26 18.46 -23.24
C PRO A 700 13.42 19.93 -22.87
N THR A 701 13.08 20.28 -21.62
CA THR A 701 13.33 21.62 -21.10
C THR A 701 14.82 21.84 -20.89
N PHE A 702 15.54 20.79 -20.44
CA PHE A 702 17.00 20.80 -20.33
C PHE A 702 17.59 19.49 -20.82
N GLU A 703 18.77 19.57 -21.42
CA GLU A 703 19.62 18.44 -21.75
C GLU A 703 20.90 18.50 -20.92
N ILE A 704 21.08 17.53 -20.03
CA ILE A 704 22.27 17.38 -19.20
C ILE A 704 23.19 16.36 -19.86
N ARG A 705 24.39 16.80 -20.27
CA ARG A 705 25.42 15.91 -20.81
C ARG A 705 26.30 15.39 -19.68
N LEU A 706 26.30 14.08 -19.51
CA LEU A 706 27.03 13.34 -18.46
C LEU A 706 28.18 12.52 -19.06
N PRO A 707 29.23 12.21 -18.28
CA PRO A 707 30.18 11.14 -18.61
C PRO A 707 29.48 9.77 -18.82
N ALA A 708 29.99 8.90 -19.70
CA ALA A 708 29.36 7.61 -20.02
C ALA A 708 29.14 6.68 -18.81
N ASN A 709 30.03 6.70 -17.81
CA ASN A 709 29.99 5.78 -16.65
C ASN A 709 29.46 6.47 -15.40
N THR A 710 28.52 7.41 -15.55
CA THR A 710 27.95 8.11 -14.40
C THR A 710 26.91 7.20 -13.74
N GLU A 711 27.22 6.73 -12.54
CA GLU A 711 26.37 5.83 -11.75
C GLU A 711 25.38 6.61 -10.87
N GLU A 712 25.74 7.78 -10.36
CA GLU A 712 24.85 8.62 -9.56
C GLU A 712 24.87 10.07 -10.04
N VAL A 713 23.71 10.72 -10.05
CA VAL A 713 23.56 12.15 -10.35
C VAL A 713 22.68 12.84 -9.34
N SER A 714 23.10 14.02 -8.89
CA SER A 714 22.23 14.95 -8.16
C SER A 714 21.71 16.00 -9.13
N ILE A 715 20.40 16.19 -9.20
CA ILE A 715 19.74 17.18 -10.06
C ILE A 715 18.91 18.10 -9.18
N THR A 716 19.12 19.41 -9.34
CA THR A 716 18.36 20.46 -8.66
C THR A 716 17.77 21.40 -9.70
N VAL A 717 16.44 21.55 -9.72
CA VAL A 717 15.73 22.58 -10.48
C VAL A 717 15.56 23.78 -9.57
N LYS A 718 16.01 24.95 -10.03
CA LYS A 718 15.90 26.22 -9.30
C LYS A 718 15.05 27.23 -10.03
N ASP A 719 14.33 28.04 -9.28
CA ASP A 719 13.60 29.19 -9.82
C ASP A 719 14.53 30.39 -10.11
N GLN A 720 13.95 31.47 -10.65
CA GLN A 720 14.64 32.74 -10.91
C GLN A 720 15.22 33.41 -9.64
N MET A 721 14.75 33.04 -8.44
CA MET A 721 15.26 33.52 -7.16
C MET A 721 16.34 32.59 -6.56
N GLN A 722 16.77 31.59 -7.33
CA GLN A 722 17.74 30.55 -6.92
C GLN A 722 17.26 29.65 -5.79
N THR A 723 15.94 29.57 -5.57
CA THR A 723 15.30 28.65 -4.63
C THR A 723 15.24 27.25 -5.24
N ASP A 724 15.56 26.23 -4.46
CA ASP A 724 15.41 24.83 -4.87
C ASP A 724 13.92 24.45 -4.97
N VAL A 725 13.41 24.31 -6.19
CA VAL A 725 12.01 23.93 -6.47
C VAL A 725 11.84 22.42 -6.46
N TRP A 726 12.85 21.71 -6.94
CA TRP A 726 12.88 20.26 -6.95
C TRP A 726 14.34 19.77 -6.88
N ARG A 727 14.64 18.78 -6.03
CA ARG A 727 15.97 18.22 -5.89
C ARG A 727 15.92 16.72 -5.63
N ARG A 728 16.71 15.95 -6.38
CA ARG A 728 16.85 14.50 -6.19
C ARG A 728 18.25 14.01 -6.50
N ASP A 729 18.68 13.03 -5.71
CA ASP A 729 19.79 12.15 -6.04
C ASP A 729 19.24 10.91 -6.73
N ILE A 730 19.86 10.53 -7.84
CA ILE A 730 19.35 9.53 -8.77
C ILE A 730 20.44 8.51 -9.02
N ASP A 731 20.11 7.26 -8.75
CA ASP A 731 20.92 6.12 -9.13
C ASP A 731 20.62 5.73 -10.58
N LEU A 732 21.63 5.83 -11.43
CA LEU A 732 21.62 5.43 -12.84
C LEU A 732 22.15 3.99 -13.02
N SER A 733 22.66 3.34 -11.96
CA SER A 733 23.27 2.01 -12.01
C SER A 733 22.27 0.93 -12.44
N ASP A 734 21.04 0.98 -11.94
CA ASP A 734 19.97 0.04 -12.32
C ASP A 734 19.63 0.16 -13.81
N VAL A 735 19.63 1.38 -14.35
CA VAL A 735 19.40 1.63 -15.78
C VAL A 735 20.58 1.11 -16.60
N VAL A 736 21.82 1.30 -16.15
CA VAL A 736 23.04 0.77 -16.78
C VAL A 736 23.10 -0.76 -16.73
N GLN A 737 22.73 -1.40 -15.63
CA GLN A 737 22.69 -2.87 -15.50
C GLN A 737 21.55 -3.49 -16.32
N THR A 738 20.37 -2.88 -16.32
CA THR A 738 19.25 -3.30 -17.18
C THR A 738 19.64 -3.19 -18.66
N ARG A 739 20.47 -2.21 -19.03
CA ARG A 739 21.04 -2.06 -20.38
C ARG A 739 22.06 -3.13 -20.73
N ASP A 740 22.98 -3.47 -19.84
CA ASP A 740 23.93 -4.57 -20.06
C ASP A 740 23.19 -5.91 -20.24
N ASN A 741 22.11 -6.11 -19.47
CA ASN A 741 21.22 -7.25 -19.64
C ASN A 741 20.45 -7.19 -20.96
N ARG A 742 19.99 -6.01 -21.42
CA ARG A 742 19.31 -5.81 -22.72
C ARG A 742 20.24 -6.10 -23.91
N LEU A 743 21.48 -5.63 -23.87
CA LEU A 743 22.50 -5.92 -24.89
C LEU A 743 22.86 -7.40 -24.92
N ARG A 744 22.94 -8.07 -23.76
CA ARG A 744 23.12 -9.52 -23.67
C ARG A 744 21.91 -10.29 -24.23
N LEU A 745 20.69 -9.81 -23.97
CA LEU A 745 19.47 -10.43 -24.46
C LEU A 745 19.34 -10.36 -25.99
N GLN A 746 19.71 -9.23 -26.58
CA GLN A 746 19.78 -9.05 -28.04
C GLN A 746 20.86 -9.90 -28.72
N SER A 747 21.83 -10.41 -27.97
CA SER A 747 22.87 -11.32 -28.47
C SER A 747 22.50 -12.80 -28.41
N LEU A 748 21.34 -13.16 -27.83
CA LEU A 748 20.87 -14.54 -27.75
C LEU A 748 20.30 -15.03 -29.09
N PRO A 749 20.45 -16.32 -29.42
CA PRO A 749 19.68 -16.95 -30.49
C PRO A 749 18.16 -16.75 -30.32
N PRO A 750 17.39 -16.56 -31.41
CA PRO A 750 15.95 -16.25 -31.36
C PRO A 750 15.11 -17.18 -30.47
N ASP A 751 15.40 -18.49 -30.45
CA ASP A 751 14.67 -19.49 -29.65
C ASP A 751 14.92 -19.33 -28.13
N LYS A 752 16.14 -18.93 -27.75
CA LYS A 752 16.56 -18.63 -26.37
C LYS A 752 16.01 -17.28 -25.93
N HIS A 753 15.96 -16.32 -26.83
CA HIS A 753 15.33 -15.03 -26.58
C HIS A 753 13.83 -15.21 -26.29
N LEU A 754 13.10 -15.94 -27.16
CA LEU A 754 11.69 -16.25 -26.95
C LEU A 754 11.44 -17.02 -25.63
N LEU A 755 12.37 -17.87 -25.19
CA LEU A 755 12.27 -18.56 -23.89
C LEU A 755 12.29 -17.57 -22.72
N PHE A 756 13.17 -16.58 -22.77
CA PHE A 756 13.36 -15.59 -21.72
C PHE A 756 12.14 -14.67 -21.58
N ILE A 757 11.57 -14.25 -22.71
CA ILE A 757 10.42 -13.33 -22.74
C ILE A 757 9.08 -14.05 -22.63
N ARG A 758 9.08 -15.39 -22.62
CA ARG A 758 7.89 -16.25 -22.74
C ARG A 758 6.77 -15.84 -21.80
N LYS A 759 7.11 -15.54 -20.54
CA LYS A 759 6.12 -15.13 -19.54
C LYS A 759 5.46 -13.81 -19.92
N GLN A 760 6.25 -12.80 -20.26
CA GLN A 760 5.74 -11.47 -20.65
C GLN A 760 4.93 -11.54 -21.95
N PHE A 761 5.38 -12.32 -22.93
CA PHE A 761 4.63 -12.59 -24.17
C PHE A 761 3.25 -13.18 -23.85
N VAL A 762 3.20 -14.23 -23.03
CA VAL A 762 1.95 -14.87 -22.60
C VAL A 762 1.05 -13.92 -21.83
N ASP A 763 1.59 -13.11 -20.93
CA ASP A 763 0.80 -12.26 -20.04
C ASP A 763 0.21 -11.05 -20.77
N GLN A 764 0.93 -10.47 -21.74
CA GLN A 764 0.65 -9.13 -22.26
C GLN A 764 0.28 -9.07 -23.75
N VAL A 765 0.49 -10.12 -24.55
CA VAL A 765 0.13 -10.08 -25.99
C VAL A 765 -1.37 -9.84 -26.18
N SER A 766 -1.75 -8.89 -27.03
CA SER A 766 -3.16 -8.63 -27.33
C SER A 766 -3.78 -9.77 -28.15
N ASP A 767 -5.09 -9.97 -28.00
CA ASP A 767 -5.82 -11.01 -28.74
C ASP A 767 -5.81 -10.76 -30.26
N SER A 768 -5.77 -9.48 -30.67
CA SER A 768 -5.68 -9.06 -32.07
C SER A 768 -4.30 -9.35 -32.66
N THR A 769 -3.23 -8.93 -31.97
CA THR A 769 -1.84 -9.18 -32.38
C THR A 769 -1.58 -10.69 -32.48
N LEU A 770 -2.05 -11.47 -31.51
CA LEU A 770 -1.88 -12.92 -31.49
C LEU A 770 -2.58 -13.63 -32.66
N ASN A 771 -3.77 -13.17 -33.06
CA ASN A 771 -4.47 -13.69 -34.24
C ASN A 771 -3.70 -13.37 -35.53
N GLN A 772 -3.23 -12.13 -35.69
CA GLN A 772 -2.47 -11.70 -36.86
C GLN A 772 -1.11 -12.41 -36.96
N LEU A 773 -0.47 -12.69 -35.82
CA LEU A 773 0.74 -13.51 -35.76
C LEU A 773 0.48 -14.94 -36.21
N LEU A 774 -0.60 -15.58 -35.75
CA LEU A 774 -1.00 -16.91 -36.20
C LEU A 774 -1.22 -16.96 -37.71
N ASP A 775 -1.91 -15.96 -38.27
CA ASP A 775 -2.15 -15.87 -39.71
C ASP A 775 -0.86 -15.68 -40.50
N SER A 776 0.06 -14.83 -40.02
CA SER A 776 1.37 -14.62 -40.62
C SER A 776 2.24 -15.89 -40.58
N LEU A 777 2.29 -16.58 -39.45
CA LEU A 777 3.05 -17.83 -39.29
C LEU A 777 2.50 -18.96 -40.17
N PHE A 778 1.18 -19.02 -40.36
CA PHE A 778 0.56 -19.99 -41.26
C PHE A 778 0.88 -19.68 -42.73
N GLN A 779 0.81 -18.41 -43.14
CA GLN A 779 1.17 -17.98 -44.49
C GLN A 779 2.65 -18.23 -44.82
N GLN A 780 3.53 -18.11 -43.83
CA GLN A 780 4.96 -18.41 -43.96
C GLN A 780 5.25 -19.92 -43.92
N GLY A 781 4.26 -20.78 -43.71
CA GLY A 781 4.42 -22.25 -43.64
C GLY A 781 5.09 -22.75 -42.36
N ILE A 782 5.18 -21.91 -41.32
CA ILE A 782 5.85 -22.21 -40.06
C ILE A 782 4.94 -23.06 -39.16
N ILE A 783 3.63 -22.81 -39.19
CA ILE A 783 2.62 -23.63 -38.52
C ILE A 783 1.68 -24.24 -39.56
N ASN A 784 1.19 -25.44 -39.29
CA ASN A 784 0.23 -26.13 -40.15
C ASN A 784 -1.23 -25.80 -39.75
N MET A 785 -2.18 -26.26 -40.57
CA MET A 785 -3.61 -25.94 -40.37
C MET A 785 -4.15 -26.52 -39.05
N GLU A 786 -3.68 -27.70 -38.65
CA GLU A 786 -4.10 -28.35 -37.40
C GLU A 786 -3.57 -27.61 -36.15
N GLU A 787 -2.32 -27.15 -36.18
CA GLU A 787 -1.72 -26.32 -35.13
C GLU A 787 -2.43 -24.96 -35.01
N MET A 788 -2.77 -24.35 -36.15
CA MET A 788 -3.51 -23.08 -36.19
C MET A 788 -4.94 -23.24 -35.61
N ASP A 789 -5.67 -24.26 -36.03
CA ASP A 789 -7.04 -24.52 -35.55
C ASP A 789 -7.06 -24.90 -34.07
N SER A 790 -6.09 -25.70 -33.61
CA SER A 790 -5.93 -26.07 -32.20
C SER A 790 -5.64 -24.85 -31.31
N ALA A 791 -4.80 -23.92 -31.77
CA ALA A 791 -4.49 -22.70 -31.06
C ALA A 791 -5.72 -21.77 -30.96
N ARG A 792 -6.53 -21.65 -32.02
CA ARG A 792 -7.68 -20.71 -32.10
C ARG A 792 -8.83 -21.02 -31.13
N ILE A 793 -8.96 -22.26 -30.66
CA ILE A 793 -10.06 -22.68 -29.78
C ILE A 793 -9.73 -22.42 -28.29
N LYS A 794 -8.49 -22.08 -27.97
CA LYS A 794 -8.00 -21.92 -26.59
C LYS A 794 -8.13 -20.48 -26.06
N PRO A 795 -8.23 -20.29 -24.73
CA PRO A 795 -8.15 -18.97 -24.11
C PRO A 795 -6.84 -18.24 -24.46
N ARG A 796 -6.85 -16.90 -24.53
CA ARG A 796 -5.71 -16.05 -24.96
C ARG A 796 -4.35 -16.51 -24.41
N ALA A 797 -4.24 -16.67 -23.09
CA ALA A 797 -2.97 -16.99 -22.44
C ALA A 797 -2.45 -18.39 -22.81
N ASP A 798 -3.35 -19.36 -22.96
CA ASP A 798 -3.00 -20.72 -23.37
C ASP A 798 -2.61 -20.76 -24.85
N ARG A 799 -3.34 -20.02 -25.68
CA ARG A 799 -3.00 -19.83 -27.09
C ARG A 799 -1.65 -19.15 -27.28
N ALA A 800 -1.37 -18.07 -26.54
CA ALA A 800 -0.09 -17.37 -26.58
C ALA A 800 1.08 -18.30 -26.20
N ARG A 801 0.84 -19.16 -25.19
CA ARG A 801 1.81 -20.16 -24.73
C ARG A 801 2.10 -21.21 -25.79
N ASP A 802 1.06 -21.70 -26.46
CA ASP A 802 1.22 -22.69 -27.52
C ASP A 802 1.95 -22.10 -28.73
N VAL A 803 1.60 -20.88 -29.16
CA VAL A 803 2.25 -20.23 -30.30
C VAL A 803 3.75 -20.07 -30.06
N ILE A 804 4.14 -19.53 -28.89
CA ILE A 804 5.56 -19.32 -28.59
C ILE A 804 6.31 -20.65 -28.39
N ASP A 805 5.68 -21.67 -27.81
CA ASP A 805 6.33 -22.97 -27.60
C ASP A 805 6.45 -23.79 -28.90
N VAL A 806 5.43 -23.78 -29.77
CA VAL A 806 5.46 -24.44 -31.08
C VAL A 806 6.55 -23.83 -31.95
N VAL A 807 6.62 -22.51 -32.03
CA VAL A 807 7.62 -21.81 -32.83
C VAL A 807 9.04 -22.08 -32.29
N ARG A 808 9.24 -22.03 -30.97
CA ARG A 808 10.53 -22.32 -30.34
C ARG A 808 11.00 -23.76 -30.61
N ASN A 809 10.09 -24.73 -30.56
CA ASN A 809 10.41 -26.13 -30.81
C ASN A 809 10.78 -26.40 -32.29
N LYS A 810 10.37 -25.52 -33.22
CA LYS A 810 10.73 -25.59 -34.64
C LYS A 810 12.07 -24.95 -34.99
N GLY A 811 12.74 -24.31 -34.02
CA GLY A 811 14.11 -23.81 -34.14
C GLY A 811 14.23 -22.29 -34.34
N GLU A 812 15.46 -21.84 -34.59
CA GLU A 812 15.83 -20.42 -34.63
C GLU A 812 15.17 -19.65 -35.78
N GLU A 813 15.04 -20.25 -36.98
CA GLU A 813 14.40 -19.60 -38.14
C GLU A 813 12.91 -19.32 -37.88
N ALA A 814 12.18 -20.31 -37.37
CA ALA A 814 10.78 -20.14 -36.97
C ALA A 814 10.65 -19.08 -35.86
N SER A 815 11.55 -19.11 -34.88
CA SER A 815 11.61 -18.14 -33.78
C SER A 815 11.90 -16.72 -34.26
N SER A 816 12.75 -16.56 -35.28
CA SER A 816 13.01 -15.28 -35.94
C SER A 816 11.74 -14.74 -36.61
N SER A 817 11.02 -15.58 -37.36
CA SER A 817 9.79 -15.17 -38.03
C SER A 817 8.68 -14.71 -37.07
N LEU A 818 8.55 -15.32 -35.88
CA LEU A 818 7.63 -14.82 -34.85
C LEU A 818 8.08 -13.47 -34.30
N ILE A 819 9.39 -13.28 -34.07
CA ILE A 819 9.95 -12.00 -33.62
C ILE A 819 9.73 -10.91 -34.68
N ASP A 820 9.99 -11.21 -35.95
CA ASP A 820 9.84 -10.26 -37.06
C ASP A 820 8.36 -9.91 -37.28
N GLY A 821 7.47 -10.91 -37.29
CA GLY A 821 6.04 -10.67 -37.33
C GLY A 821 5.54 -9.84 -36.14
N LEU A 822 6.09 -10.07 -34.95
CA LEU A 822 5.75 -9.28 -33.76
C LEU A 822 6.27 -7.84 -33.86
N ARG A 823 7.47 -7.64 -34.43
CA ARG A 823 8.04 -6.31 -34.69
C ARG A 823 7.18 -5.52 -35.68
N GLU A 824 6.60 -6.18 -36.68
CA GLU A 824 5.72 -5.53 -37.66
C GLU A 824 4.33 -5.22 -37.09
N LEU A 825 3.74 -6.16 -36.36
CA LEU A 825 2.35 -6.10 -35.92
C LEU A 825 2.16 -5.30 -34.62
N ASP A 826 3.14 -5.37 -33.71
CA ASP A 826 3.11 -4.65 -32.43
C ASP A 826 4.51 -4.17 -32.04
N PRO A 827 5.00 -3.09 -32.68
CA PRO A 827 6.34 -2.56 -32.41
C PRO A 827 6.56 -2.16 -30.95
N TYR A 828 5.49 -1.74 -30.26
CA TYR A 828 5.56 -1.32 -28.85
C TYR A 828 5.72 -2.53 -27.93
N PHE A 829 4.96 -3.59 -28.17
CA PHE A 829 5.08 -4.82 -27.41
C PHE A 829 6.40 -5.53 -27.70
N SER A 830 6.84 -5.53 -28.97
CA SER A 830 8.17 -5.98 -29.40
C SER A 830 9.30 -5.27 -28.63
N GLU A 831 9.18 -3.95 -28.43
CA GLU A 831 10.14 -3.15 -27.66
C GLU A 831 10.10 -3.46 -26.15
N THR A 832 8.89 -3.65 -25.60
CA THR A 832 8.68 -4.06 -24.19
C THR A 832 9.29 -5.43 -23.89
N LEU A 833 9.23 -6.33 -24.88
CA LEU A 833 9.82 -7.66 -24.82
C LEU A 833 11.30 -7.66 -25.23
N HIS A 834 11.87 -6.50 -25.60
CA HIS A 834 13.25 -6.33 -26.03
C HIS A 834 13.66 -7.16 -27.25
N VAL A 835 12.70 -7.53 -28.10
CA VAL A 835 12.92 -8.24 -29.38
C VAL A 835 13.04 -7.30 -30.59
N SER A 836 13.07 -5.98 -30.33
CA SER A 836 13.21 -4.90 -31.32
C SER A 836 14.56 -4.90 -32.02
#